data_AF-A0AAD1M7G9-F1
#
_entry.id   AF-A0AAD1M7G9-F1
#
_cell.length_a   1.000
_cell.length_b   1.000
_cell.length_c   1.000
_cell.angle_alpha   90.00
_cell.angle_beta   90.00
_cell.angle_gamma   90.00
#
_symmetry.space_group_name_H-M   'P 1'
#
loop_
_entity.id
_entity.type
_entity.pdbx_description
1 polymer ?
#
loop_
_entity_poly.entity_id
_entity_poly.type
_entity_poly.pdbx_seq_one_letter_code
_entity_poly.pdbx_strand_id
1 'polypeptide(L)'
;MKATATIDPRFYDAVVFGLDAVVTETAPNDGWAVSDSTVALVRKLAEAGVATAVYCPGRNSEQVLKAAGLDDLFDIHADGLVADALGLPGQPDPAVLLAATNRLETTPARTAVVEAAEAGVQAARNGGFGLVIWVDHTGLATQLRQSGADVVVENLAQITVRRGDKRISQLPNALDSYGQLVGIVAGRQPFVCLDFDGTLAEIVAEPDAAELVEGAAKTLERLAALCPVAILSGRDLADVRERMAIPGIWYSGSHGFEIVGPDGAHRHNDAAAAAVPILESVAAELREDLGEIPGVNIEHKRYAVAVHYRNVAPEQVADVVATTRRRGQRRGLRVTGGRKIVELRPDIDWDKGTALGWLRDQIHQTGRVLPIFIGDDLTDEDAFDALRFNGVGIVVRHDEDGDRDRATAAQFMLNSPTEVEEFLRRGGDWLAYEQQTSDEAWTLTYDGYDPPNEKLREALCTVGNGYFATRGAAPESKAGQVHYPGTYAAGVFNRLDDVIAGTTTAHESLVNLPNWLPLTFRIDGGPWFDVDEVELLDYRQVLDIQRAVLTRELRFRDHAGRTTSVSQHRFVAMHQAHVAAMEMTVTAEDWSGTIEVRSTLDGHVGNTMVERYRDLASTHLTSPKKHALTPNSVLLEVSTTQSQIPVALAARTTVWRDGQPAPATYRLVDEEFEIGHEIFAELTAGQSVSVEKVVTLVTGRDVATSEPAASAERRLGRQERFAEIRDAHALRWAHLWERLSIQFEDHADELRILRLHLLHLLQTVSYNSEDLDVGVPARGLHGEAYRGHIFWDELFIFPVLNLRLPSITRSLLRYRYRRLVEARRAAKLAGYDGAMFPWQSGSDGREESPVLHLNPRSGRWNPDPSHRAHHIGIAVAYNVWQYYQVTGDLAYLIDYGAEMLAEIARFWVSRSTYDEERDRYNINGVIGPDEFHTGYPGRPFEGIDNNAYTNVMAVWVIMRAMDALKLLPLPSRIDFRERLRLTDAELQRWDHVSRRMFVPFCDGRISQFEGYDELAELDWDAYRTRYGNIQRLDRILEAEGDDINRYKASKQADALMLLYLLSSDELREVLHRLDYSLAPEQIPEMVDYYLARTSHGSTLSGVVHTWVLARANRDRAMEFFEQVLKSDVADIQGGTTSEGIHLAAMAGSVDLIQRCFTGLETRGDRMVLSPHWPDSLGALGFPVHYRGHHVYIRVSGKGAEVSVDPCDVPPVVIECRGRVEQLRPGCTVRFPSGSFDAR
;
A
#
# COMPACT_ATOMS: atom_id res chain seq x y z
N MET A 1 41.44 11.16 -16.07
CA MET A 1 40.94 10.06 -15.21
C MET A 1 41.84 8.86 -15.44
N LYS A 2 42.23 8.14 -14.38
CA LYS A 2 42.89 6.83 -14.55
C LYS A 2 41.90 5.88 -15.20
N ALA A 3 42.32 5.11 -16.20
CA ALA A 3 41.43 4.14 -16.85
C ALA A 3 41.08 3.03 -15.85
N THR A 4 39.80 2.69 -15.76
CA THR A 4 39.24 1.58 -14.99
C THR A 4 38.52 0.63 -15.95
N ALA A 5 38.59 -0.67 -15.69
CA ALA A 5 37.84 -1.67 -16.46
C ALA A 5 36.73 -2.24 -15.59
N THR A 6 35.53 -2.44 -16.13
CA THR A 6 34.43 -3.10 -15.42
C THR A 6 34.16 -4.44 -16.08
N ILE A 7 34.25 -5.52 -15.31
CA ILE A 7 33.70 -6.82 -15.70
C ILE A 7 32.22 -6.84 -15.31
N ASP A 8 31.38 -6.93 -16.33
CA ASP A 8 29.93 -6.95 -16.17
C ASP A 8 29.41 -8.35 -16.54
N PRO A 9 28.81 -9.10 -15.58
CA PRO A 9 28.34 -10.46 -15.80
C PRO A 9 27.21 -10.57 -16.82
N ARG A 10 26.64 -9.43 -17.25
CA ARG A 10 25.67 -9.38 -18.35
C ARG A 10 26.35 -9.64 -19.70
N PHE A 11 27.57 -9.14 -19.87
CA PHE A 11 28.35 -9.22 -21.11
C PHE A 11 29.43 -10.31 -21.10
N TYR A 12 29.94 -10.68 -19.93
CA TYR A 12 31.03 -11.64 -19.80
C TYR A 12 30.70 -12.76 -18.81
N ASP A 13 30.69 -14.01 -19.28
CA ASP A 13 30.47 -15.19 -18.44
C ASP A 13 31.77 -15.67 -17.79
N ALA A 14 32.92 -15.27 -18.35
CA ALA A 14 34.21 -15.69 -17.84
C ALA A 14 35.32 -14.64 -17.97
N VAL A 15 36.34 -14.79 -17.14
CA VAL A 15 37.62 -14.07 -17.22
C VAL A 15 38.78 -15.06 -17.29
N VAL A 16 39.60 -14.94 -18.34
CA VAL A 16 40.82 -15.72 -18.52
C VAL A 16 42.03 -14.84 -18.18
N PHE A 17 42.82 -15.24 -17.20
CA PHE A 17 44.00 -14.52 -16.73
C PHE A 17 45.28 -15.13 -17.28
N GLY A 18 46.13 -14.33 -17.91
CA GLY A 18 47.53 -14.70 -18.13
C GLY A 18 48.26 -14.83 -16.80
N LEU A 19 49.07 -15.87 -16.62
CA LEU A 19 49.79 -16.12 -15.36
C LEU A 19 50.60 -14.89 -14.91
N ASP A 20 51.25 -14.20 -15.84
CA ASP A 20 52.07 -13.02 -15.57
C ASP A 20 51.25 -11.78 -15.14
N ALA A 21 49.93 -11.79 -15.37
CA ALA A 21 49.03 -10.73 -14.91
C ALA A 21 48.59 -10.91 -13.45
N VAL A 22 48.67 -12.12 -12.91
CA VAL A 22 48.17 -12.48 -11.56
C VAL A 22 49.28 -12.76 -10.55
N VAL A 23 50.51 -13.00 -11.03
CA VAL A 23 51.70 -13.27 -10.19
C VAL A 23 52.84 -12.33 -10.59
N THR A 24 53.57 -11.79 -9.63
CA THR A 24 54.80 -11.03 -9.88
C THR A 24 56.01 -11.75 -9.27
N GLU A 25 57.10 -11.85 -10.04
CA GLU A 25 58.37 -12.42 -9.58
C GLU A 25 59.01 -11.45 -8.57
N THR A 26 59.21 -11.87 -7.32
CA THR A 26 60.02 -11.11 -6.37
C THR A 26 61.51 -11.41 -6.62
N ALA A 27 62.40 -10.61 -6.02
CA ALA A 27 63.85 -10.70 -6.20
C ALA A 27 64.35 -12.16 -6.26
N PRO A 28 65.44 -12.47 -7.01
CA PRO A 28 65.75 -13.80 -7.57
C PRO A 28 65.88 -15.02 -6.61
N ASN A 29 65.58 -14.89 -5.32
CA ASN A 29 65.54 -15.96 -4.32
C ASN A 29 64.26 -16.00 -3.44
N ASP A 30 63.27 -15.11 -3.61
CA ASP A 30 62.12 -14.96 -2.68
C ASP A 30 60.79 -15.57 -3.18
N GLY A 31 60.80 -16.33 -4.28
CA GLY A 31 59.62 -17.02 -4.80
C GLY A 31 58.67 -16.11 -5.61
N TRP A 32 57.41 -16.52 -5.70
CA TRP A 32 56.37 -15.81 -6.45
C TRP A 32 55.44 -15.09 -5.49
N ALA A 33 55.17 -13.79 -5.70
CA ALA A 33 54.26 -13.03 -4.86
C ALA A 33 52.91 -12.81 -5.57
N VAL A 34 51.81 -12.95 -4.81
CA VAL A 34 50.45 -12.64 -5.26
C VAL A 34 50.01 -11.31 -4.66
N SER A 35 49.40 -10.46 -5.47
CA SER A 35 48.77 -9.24 -4.97
C SER A 35 47.43 -9.56 -4.29
N ASP A 36 47.15 -8.93 -3.13
CA ASP A 36 45.82 -8.96 -2.50
C ASP A 36 44.69 -8.55 -3.47
N SER A 37 45.02 -7.74 -4.48
CA SER A 37 44.09 -7.32 -5.53
C SER A 37 43.64 -8.48 -6.45
N THR A 38 44.49 -9.48 -6.70
CA THR A 38 44.16 -10.69 -7.47
C THR A 38 43.09 -11.50 -6.73
N VAL A 39 43.36 -11.85 -5.46
CA VAL A 39 42.44 -12.66 -4.64
C VAL A 39 41.11 -11.94 -4.44
N ALA A 40 41.16 -10.63 -4.19
CA ALA A 40 39.96 -9.82 -4.08
C ALA A 40 39.14 -9.87 -5.37
N LEU A 41 39.75 -9.62 -6.53
CA LEU A 41 39.08 -9.62 -7.84
C LEU A 41 38.45 -10.97 -8.17
N VAL A 42 39.18 -12.08 -8.03
CA VAL A 42 38.65 -13.42 -8.34
C VAL A 42 37.48 -13.79 -7.42
N ARG A 43 37.55 -13.47 -6.12
CA ARG A 43 36.39 -13.62 -5.23
C ARG A 43 35.21 -12.76 -5.67
N LYS A 44 35.46 -11.54 -6.18
CA LYS A 44 34.38 -10.71 -6.73
C LYS A 44 33.73 -11.31 -7.98
N LEU A 45 34.53 -11.92 -8.85
CA LEU A 45 34.05 -12.62 -10.04
C LEU A 45 33.22 -13.86 -9.65
N ALA A 46 33.69 -14.65 -8.70
CA ALA A 46 32.97 -15.81 -8.17
C ALA A 46 31.64 -15.43 -7.51
N GLU A 47 31.62 -14.38 -6.66
CA GLU A 47 30.38 -13.85 -6.06
C GLU A 47 29.40 -13.31 -7.12
N ALA A 48 29.90 -12.85 -8.27
CA ALA A 48 29.10 -12.39 -9.41
C ALA A 48 28.73 -13.53 -10.39
N GLY A 49 29.16 -14.77 -10.13
CA GLY A 49 28.90 -15.93 -10.99
C GLY A 49 29.66 -15.93 -12.32
N VAL A 50 30.79 -15.23 -12.40
CA VAL A 50 31.68 -15.18 -13.56
C VAL A 50 32.80 -16.21 -13.38
N ALA A 51 32.89 -17.16 -14.31
CA ALA A 51 33.89 -18.23 -14.26
C ALA A 51 35.30 -17.69 -14.52
N THR A 52 36.32 -18.32 -13.94
CA THR A 52 37.70 -17.84 -14.02
C THR A 52 38.64 -18.95 -14.44
N ALA A 53 39.51 -18.63 -15.39
CA ALA A 53 40.62 -19.52 -15.75
C ALA A 53 41.95 -18.78 -15.65
N VAL A 54 43.00 -19.51 -15.35
CA VAL A 54 44.38 -19.03 -15.50
C VAL A 54 45.08 -19.85 -16.56
N TYR A 55 45.80 -19.17 -17.45
CA TYR A 55 46.54 -19.81 -18.51
C TYR A 55 48.02 -19.42 -18.53
N CYS A 56 48.87 -20.35 -18.94
CA CYS A 56 50.31 -20.14 -19.03
C CYS A 56 50.91 -20.85 -20.25
N PRO A 57 51.75 -20.17 -21.05
CA PRO A 57 52.48 -20.80 -22.16
C PRO A 57 53.56 -21.79 -21.73
N GLY A 58 54.05 -21.70 -20.49
CA GLY A 58 55.15 -22.51 -19.96
C GLY A 58 54.72 -23.86 -19.36
N ARG A 59 55.68 -24.78 -19.20
CA ARG A 59 55.46 -26.14 -18.65
C ARG A 59 55.36 -26.23 -17.11
N ASN A 60 55.48 -25.09 -16.40
CA ASN A 60 55.64 -25.06 -14.94
C ASN A 60 54.49 -24.35 -14.20
N SER A 61 53.35 -24.05 -14.85
CA SER A 61 52.30 -23.20 -14.28
C SER A 61 51.63 -23.77 -13.02
N GLU A 62 51.40 -25.09 -12.95
CA GLU A 62 50.83 -25.74 -11.77
C GLU A 62 51.75 -25.59 -10.54
N GLN A 63 53.06 -25.68 -10.74
CA GLN A 63 54.05 -25.45 -9.67
C GLN A 63 54.08 -23.99 -9.24
N VAL A 64 53.95 -23.04 -10.18
CA VAL A 64 53.92 -21.60 -9.88
C VAL A 64 52.66 -21.21 -9.10
N LEU A 65 51.49 -21.66 -9.53
CA LEU A 65 50.21 -21.40 -8.86
C LEU A 65 50.18 -21.99 -7.44
N LYS A 66 50.70 -23.21 -7.26
CA LYS A 66 50.79 -23.86 -5.96
C LYS A 66 51.80 -23.20 -5.03
N ALA A 67 52.95 -22.74 -5.56
CA ALA A 67 53.92 -21.98 -4.79
C ALA A 67 53.40 -20.58 -4.40
N ALA A 68 52.52 -20.01 -5.21
CA ALA A 68 51.85 -18.73 -5.00
C ALA A 68 50.57 -18.84 -4.14
N GLY A 69 50.08 -20.05 -3.85
CA GLY A 69 48.87 -20.29 -3.05
C GLY A 69 47.55 -19.96 -3.79
N LEU A 70 47.52 -20.13 -5.12
CA LEU A 70 46.37 -19.83 -5.99
C LEU A 70 45.75 -21.06 -6.66
N ASP A 71 46.18 -22.26 -6.27
CA ASP A 71 45.77 -23.52 -6.91
C ASP A 71 44.27 -23.84 -6.76
N ASP A 72 43.63 -23.34 -5.70
CA ASP A 72 42.17 -23.51 -5.47
C ASP A 72 41.36 -22.26 -5.86
N LEU A 73 41.98 -21.22 -6.45
CA LEU A 73 41.32 -19.92 -6.67
C LEU A 73 40.59 -19.82 -8.02
N PHE A 74 41.05 -20.56 -9.04
CA PHE A 74 40.50 -20.51 -10.40
C PHE A 74 39.74 -21.79 -10.74
N ASP A 75 38.69 -21.69 -11.56
CA ASP A 75 37.87 -22.84 -11.96
C ASP A 75 38.63 -23.79 -12.89
N ILE A 76 39.50 -23.23 -13.76
CA ILE A 76 40.21 -23.99 -14.79
C ILE A 76 41.67 -23.55 -14.92
N HIS A 77 42.58 -24.53 -15.02
CA HIS A 77 43.99 -24.34 -15.35
C HIS A 77 44.28 -24.83 -16.78
N ALA A 78 44.82 -23.94 -17.62
CA ALA A 78 45.27 -24.27 -18.98
C ALA A 78 46.79 -24.03 -19.10
N ASP A 79 47.57 -25.11 -19.11
CA ASP A 79 49.03 -25.06 -19.14
C ASP A 79 49.63 -25.46 -20.50
N GLY A 80 50.95 -25.23 -20.66
CA GLY A 80 51.67 -25.64 -21.86
C GLY A 80 51.67 -27.15 -22.12
N LEU A 81 51.35 -27.98 -21.11
CA LEU A 81 51.22 -29.43 -21.28
C LEU A 81 49.90 -29.81 -21.96
N VAL A 82 48.80 -29.07 -21.68
CA VAL A 82 47.52 -29.18 -22.40
C VAL A 82 47.66 -28.70 -23.85
N ALA A 83 48.42 -27.62 -24.09
CA ALA A 83 48.71 -27.14 -25.44
C ALA A 83 49.56 -28.14 -26.27
N ASP A 84 50.62 -28.70 -25.66
CA ASP A 84 51.47 -29.74 -26.27
C ASP A 84 50.68 -31.04 -26.56
N ALA A 85 49.78 -31.46 -25.67
CA ALA A 85 48.96 -32.66 -25.83
C ALA A 85 47.91 -32.54 -26.96
N LEU A 86 47.43 -31.32 -27.22
CA LEU A 86 46.46 -31.01 -28.28
C LEU A 86 47.13 -30.54 -29.59
N GLY A 87 48.47 -30.41 -29.61
CA GLY A 87 49.23 -29.96 -30.78
C GLY A 87 48.94 -28.52 -31.20
N LEU A 88 48.57 -27.66 -30.25
CA LEU A 88 48.13 -26.29 -30.52
C LEU A 88 49.33 -25.35 -30.73
N PRO A 89 49.28 -24.44 -31.71
CA PRO A 89 50.30 -23.40 -31.89
C PRO A 89 50.40 -22.46 -30.67
N GLY A 90 51.62 -22.02 -30.36
CA GLY A 90 51.88 -21.08 -29.27
C GLY A 90 51.52 -19.63 -29.63
N GLN A 91 51.48 -18.74 -28.63
CA GLN A 91 51.25 -17.30 -28.83
C GLN A 91 52.21 -16.74 -29.90
N PRO A 92 51.75 -15.87 -30.82
CA PRO A 92 50.52 -15.08 -30.78
C PRO A 92 49.27 -15.76 -31.37
N ASP A 93 49.27 -17.09 -31.56
CA ASP A 93 48.08 -17.84 -31.97
C ASP A 93 47.03 -17.97 -30.83
N PRO A 94 45.73 -17.75 -31.08
CA PRO A 94 44.68 -17.82 -30.07
C PRO A 94 44.33 -19.24 -29.59
N ALA A 95 44.85 -20.30 -30.20
CA ALA A 95 44.41 -21.68 -29.96
C ALA A 95 44.36 -22.09 -28.48
N VAL A 96 45.35 -21.67 -27.68
CA VAL A 96 45.41 -21.99 -26.24
C VAL A 96 44.35 -21.22 -25.44
N LEU A 97 44.13 -19.95 -25.75
CA LEU A 97 43.06 -19.15 -25.13
C LEU A 97 41.68 -19.71 -25.51
N LEU A 98 41.47 -20.07 -26.77
CA LEU A 98 40.24 -20.71 -27.24
C LEU A 98 39.98 -22.06 -26.53
N ALA A 99 41.03 -22.85 -26.29
CA ALA A 99 40.92 -24.09 -25.54
C ALA A 99 40.53 -23.85 -24.07
N ALA A 100 41.08 -22.82 -23.41
CA ALA A 100 40.69 -22.44 -22.05
C ALA A 100 39.22 -22.00 -21.99
N THR A 101 38.79 -21.18 -22.94
CA THR A 101 37.40 -20.71 -23.09
C THR A 101 36.42 -21.86 -23.36
N ASN A 102 36.79 -22.82 -24.21
CA ASN A 102 35.95 -23.99 -24.47
C ASN A 102 35.75 -24.86 -23.22
N ARG A 103 36.77 -24.97 -22.36
CA ARG A 103 36.66 -25.71 -21.09
C ARG A 103 35.79 -24.98 -20.06
N LEU A 104 35.74 -23.65 -20.12
CA LEU A 104 34.83 -22.81 -19.33
C LEU A 104 33.39 -22.84 -19.87
N GLU A 105 33.11 -23.62 -20.93
CA GLU A 105 31.80 -23.75 -21.56
C GLU A 105 31.20 -22.42 -22.03
N THR A 106 32.05 -21.45 -22.38
CA THR A 106 31.63 -20.14 -22.91
C THR A 106 32.27 -19.85 -24.26
N THR A 107 31.96 -18.69 -24.85
CA THR A 107 32.49 -18.25 -26.14
C THR A 107 33.53 -17.14 -25.97
N PRO A 108 34.46 -16.95 -26.93
CA PRO A 108 35.43 -15.86 -26.85
C PRO A 108 34.77 -14.49 -26.72
N ALA A 109 33.66 -14.27 -27.44
CA ALA A 109 32.90 -13.02 -27.39
C ALA A 109 32.31 -12.70 -26.00
N ARG A 110 32.04 -13.72 -25.17
CA ARG A 110 31.54 -13.58 -23.79
C ARG A 110 32.64 -13.80 -22.74
N THR A 111 33.91 -13.72 -23.13
CA THR A 111 35.06 -13.91 -22.25
C THR A 111 35.94 -12.67 -22.25
N ALA A 112 36.25 -12.16 -21.06
CA ALA A 112 37.29 -11.15 -20.88
C ALA A 112 38.66 -11.82 -20.70
N VAL A 113 39.71 -11.24 -21.27
CA VAL A 113 41.10 -11.69 -21.07
C VAL A 113 41.88 -10.61 -20.35
N VAL A 114 42.57 -10.99 -19.28
CA VAL A 114 43.47 -10.11 -18.52
C VAL A 114 44.89 -10.57 -18.75
N GLU A 115 45.70 -9.74 -19.40
CA GLU A 115 47.06 -10.08 -19.81
C GLU A 115 48.08 -8.99 -19.44
N ALA A 116 49.34 -9.41 -19.27
CA ALA A 116 50.50 -8.55 -19.02
C ALA A 116 51.54 -8.63 -20.15
N ALA A 117 51.39 -9.57 -21.11
CA ALA A 117 52.32 -9.77 -22.22
C ALA A 117 51.73 -9.42 -23.61
N GLU A 118 52.57 -8.87 -24.49
CA GLU A 118 52.15 -8.42 -25.84
C GLU A 118 51.62 -9.57 -26.70
N ALA A 119 52.31 -10.71 -26.67
CA ALA A 119 51.92 -11.89 -27.42
C ALA A 119 50.56 -12.45 -26.94
N GLY A 120 50.24 -12.32 -25.65
CA GLY A 120 48.95 -12.73 -25.08
C GLY A 120 47.80 -11.79 -25.46
N VAL A 121 48.04 -10.48 -25.47
CA VAL A 121 47.05 -9.50 -25.97
C VAL A 121 46.80 -9.65 -27.46
N GLN A 122 47.83 -9.92 -28.27
CA GLN A 122 47.67 -10.23 -29.69
C GLN A 122 46.89 -11.53 -29.90
N ALA A 123 47.17 -12.57 -29.11
CA ALA A 123 46.43 -13.83 -29.14
C ALA A 123 44.95 -13.62 -28.77
N ALA A 124 44.65 -12.91 -27.67
CA ALA A 124 43.28 -12.58 -27.26
C ALA A 124 42.54 -11.77 -28.33
N ARG A 125 43.22 -10.80 -28.96
CA ARG A 125 42.64 -10.03 -30.06
C ARG A 125 42.33 -10.91 -31.29
N ASN A 126 43.27 -11.76 -31.68
CA ASN A 126 43.13 -12.68 -32.82
C ASN A 126 42.04 -13.73 -32.57
N GLY A 127 41.84 -14.14 -31.32
CA GLY A 127 40.80 -15.07 -30.89
C GLY A 127 39.39 -14.48 -30.82
N GLY A 128 39.24 -13.18 -31.04
CA GLY A 128 37.94 -12.51 -31.02
C GLY A 128 37.32 -12.39 -29.63
N PHE A 129 38.15 -12.22 -28.60
CA PHE A 129 37.67 -12.09 -27.23
C PHE A 129 36.88 -10.79 -26.98
N GLY A 130 35.88 -10.86 -26.10
CA GLY A 130 34.92 -9.78 -25.86
C GLY A 130 35.54 -8.52 -25.26
N LEU A 131 36.50 -8.69 -24.35
CA LEU A 131 37.24 -7.61 -23.70
C LEU A 131 38.67 -8.03 -23.42
N VAL A 132 39.66 -7.26 -23.88
CA VAL A 132 41.07 -7.50 -23.64
C VAL A 132 41.64 -6.40 -22.74
N ILE A 133 41.95 -6.76 -21.49
CA ILE A 133 42.52 -5.87 -20.48
C ILE A 133 44.01 -6.13 -20.37
N TRP A 134 44.81 -5.09 -20.59
CA TRP A 134 46.25 -5.13 -20.33
C TRP A 134 46.57 -4.59 -18.94
N VAL A 135 47.37 -5.32 -18.16
CA VAL A 135 47.97 -4.86 -16.89
C VAL A 135 49.38 -4.29 -17.15
N ASP A 136 49.51 -2.97 -17.13
CA ASP A 136 50.74 -2.27 -17.49
C ASP A 136 51.69 -2.15 -16.29
N HIS A 137 52.71 -3.01 -16.28
CA HIS A 137 53.80 -2.97 -15.30
C HIS A 137 54.96 -2.03 -15.70
N THR A 138 54.88 -1.36 -16.87
CA THR A 138 56.00 -0.64 -17.52
C THR A 138 55.79 0.87 -17.71
N GLY A 139 54.55 1.36 -17.62
CA GLY A 139 54.19 2.78 -17.72
C GLY A 139 54.10 3.31 -19.15
N LEU A 140 53.84 2.46 -20.16
CA LEU A 140 53.84 2.77 -21.59
C LEU A 140 52.43 2.67 -22.24
N ALA A 141 51.38 3.06 -21.51
CA ALA A 141 49.97 2.91 -21.91
C ALA A 141 49.59 3.28 -23.36
N THR A 142 50.22 4.29 -23.98
CA THR A 142 49.88 4.74 -25.35
C THR A 142 50.38 3.78 -26.45
N GLN A 143 51.57 3.20 -26.29
CA GLN A 143 52.08 2.16 -27.21
C GLN A 143 51.36 0.82 -26.99
N LEU A 144 50.95 0.54 -25.75
CA LEU A 144 50.26 -0.70 -25.40
C LEU A 144 48.84 -0.78 -25.97
N ARG A 145 48.11 0.35 -26.06
CA ARG A 145 46.82 0.40 -26.78
C ARG A 145 46.96 0.11 -28.28
N GLN A 146 48.07 0.51 -28.91
CA GLN A 146 48.32 0.21 -30.32
C GLN A 146 48.53 -1.29 -30.57
N SER A 147 48.92 -2.04 -29.53
CA SER A 147 49.15 -3.49 -29.57
C SER A 147 47.86 -4.32 -29.45
N GLY A 148 46.71 -3.68 -29.17
CA GLY A 148 45.39 -4.30 -29.32
C GLY A 148 44.59 -4.58 -28.06
N ALA A 149 45.00 -4.05 -26.91
CA ALA A 149 44.17 -4.06 -25.70
C ALA A 149 43.03 -3.02 -25.78
N ASP A 150 41.84 -3.40 -25.30
CA ASP A 150 40.67 -2.52 -25.21
C ASP A 150 40.80 -1.55 -24.03
N VAL A 151 41.31 -2.03 -22.88
CA VAL A 151 41.58 -1.22 -21.68
C VAL A 151 42.97 -1.52 -21.15
N VAL A 152 43.67 -0.49 -20.68
CA VAL A 152 44.98 -0.62 -20.01
C VAL A 152 44.83 -0.14 -18.56
N VAL A 153 45.15 -1.00 -17.61
CA VAL A 153 45.12 -0.72 -16.16
C VAL A 153 46.53 -0.81 -15.58
N GLU A 154 46.84 -0.05 -14.53
CA GLU A 154 48.13 -0.09 -13.83
C GLU A 154 48.24 -1.33 -12.93
N ASN A 155 47.10 -1.83 -12.42
CA ASN A 155 47.00 -3.03 -11.59
C ASN A 155 45.55 -3.56 -11.56
N LEU A 156 45.40 -4.78 -11.05
CA LEU A 156 44.11 -5.48 -10.97
C LEU A 156 43.08 -4.80 -10.05
N ALA A 157 43.48 -3.93 -9.11
CA ALA A 157 42.53 -3.21 -8.25
C ALA A 157 41.68 -2.18 -9.01
N GLN A 158 42.08 -1.81 -10.23
CA GLN A 158 41.32 -0.94 -11.13
C GLN A 158 40.30 -1.70 -11.99
N ILE A 159 40.24 -3.02 -11.85
CA ILE A 159 39.20 -3.85 -12.43
C ILE A 159 38.07 -3.98 -11.40
N THR A 160 36.91 -3.41 -11.72
CA THR A 160 35.68 -3.52 -10.93
C THR A 160 34.81 -4.65 -11.47
N VAL A 161 33.93 -5.19 -10.62
CA VAL A 161 32.96 -6.23 -11.02
C VAL A 161 31.57 -5.73 -10.64
N ARG A 162 30.65 -5.72 -11.60
CA ARG A 162 29.24 -5.40 -11.34
C ARG A 162 28.59 -6.53 -10.55
N ARG A 163 27.76 -6.19 -9.56
CA ARG A 163 27.15 -7.14 -8.62
C ARG A 163 25.69 -6.78 -8.35
N GLY A 164 24.91 -7.79 -7.94
CA GLY A 164 23.54 -7.61 -7.47
C GLY A 164 22.45 -7.87 -8.51
N ASP A 165 22.82 -8.05 -9.78
CA ASP A 165 21.89 -8.47 -10.82
C ASP A 165 21.57 -9.96 -10.67
N LYS A 166 20.31 -10.33 -10.88
CA LYS A 166 19.85 -11.72 -10.84
C LYS A 166 20.01 -12.36 -12.21
N ARG A 167 20.13 -13.69 -12.24
CA ARG A 167 20.06 -14.41 -13.52
C ARG A 167 18.60 -14.44 -14.01
N ILE A 168 18.39 -14.45 -15.33
CA ILE A 168 17.05 -14.42 -15.93
C ILE A 168 16.15 -15.54 -15.39
N SER A 169 16.68 -16.75 -15.17
CA SER A 169 15.94 -17.89 -14.60
C SER A 169 15.49 -17.71 -13.15
N GLN A 170 16.05 -16.72 -12.44
CA GLN A 170 15.72 -16.39 -11.06
C GLN A 170 14.69 -15.25 -10.98
N LEU A 171 14.31 -14.64 -12.11
CA LEU A 171 13.32 -13.57 -12.15
C LEU A 171 11.88 -14.14 -12.16
N PRO A 172 10.92 -13.43 -11.53
CA PRO A 172 9.50 -13.73 -11.67
C PRO A 172 9.02 -13.56 -13.12
N ASN A 173 8.14 -14.46 -13.58
CA ASN A 173 7.41 -14.27 -14.83
C ASN A 173 6.37 -13.15 -14.67
N ALA A 174 6.35 -12.15 -15.57
CA ALA A 174 5.46 -10.99 -15.48
C ALA A 174 3.96 -11.33 -15.69
N LEU A 175 3.62 -12.37 -16.45
CA LEU A 175 2.24 -12.86 -16.56
C LEU A 175 1.77 -13.55 -15.27
N ASP A 176 2.68 -14.24 -14.57
CA ASP A 176 2.39 -14.85 -13.27
C ASP A 176 2.37 -13.83 -12.13
N SER A 177 3.12 -12.73 -12.28
CA SER A 177 3.14 -11.57 -11.38
C SER A 177 2.19 -10.45 -11.82
N TYR A 178 1.27 -10.73 -12.75
CA TYR A 178 0.45 -9.70 -13.39
C TYR A 178 -0.39 -8.88 -12.40
N GLY A 179 -0.93 -9.51 -11.35
CA GLY A 179 -1.67 -8.82 -10.28
C GLY A 179 -0.83 -7.80 -9.51
N GLN A 180 0.47 -8.07 -9.32
CA GLN A 180 1.43 -7.13 -8.69
C GLN A 180 1.65 -5.92 -9.59
N LEU A 181 1.92 -6.17 -10.87
CA LEU A 181 2.18 -5.13 -11.86
C LEU A 181 0.97 -4.21 -12.02
N VAL A 182 -0.24 -4.77 -12.08
CA VAL A 182 -1.48 -4.00 -12.05
C VAL A 182 -1.60 -3.13 -10.78
N GLY A 183 -1.26 -3.67 -9.61
CA GLY A 183 -1.25 -2.89 -8.36
C GLY A 183 -0.29 -1.69 -8.39
N ILE A 184 0.84 -1.82 -9.09
CA ILE A 184 1.81 -0.74 -9.29
C ILE A 184 1.33 0.25 -10.37
N VAL A 185 0.65 -0.21 -11.42
CA VAL A 185 0.12 0.66 -12.48
C VAL A 185 -1.11 1.43 -12.00
N ALA A 186 -1.91 0.87 -11.08
CA ALA A 186 -3.11 1.49 -10.51
C ALA A 186 -2.81 2.90 -9.96
N GLY A 187 -3.51 3.91 -10.49
CA GLY A 187 -3.30 5.32 -10.11
C GLY A 187 -2.06 6.00 -10.68
N ARG A 188 -1.34 5.36 -11.61
CA ARG A 188 -0.25 5.92 -12.42
C ARG A 188 -0.62 5.87 -13.90
N GLN A 189 -0.02 6.74 -14.71
CA GLN A 189 -0.14 6.65 -16.16
C GLN A 189 1.00 5.77 -16.69
N PRO A 190 0.74 4.55 -17.17
CA PRO A 190 1.81 3.74 -17.74
C PRO A 190 2.33 4.38 -19.02
N PHE A 191 3.63 4.30 -19.24
CA PHE A 191 4.26 4.58 -20.53
C PHE A 191 4.97 3.29 -20.96
N VAL A 192 4.44 2.63 -21.98
CA VAL A 192 4.96 1.33 -22.42
C VAL A 192 5.93 1.54 -23.56
N CYS A 193 7.15 1.06 -23.39
CA CYS A 193 8.20 1.10 -24.40
C CYS A 193 8.70 -0.32 -24.70
N LEU A 194 8.81 -0.66 -25.98
CA LEU A 194 9.03 -2.04 -26.42
C LEU A 194 10.17 -2.07 -27.44
N ASP A 195 11.05 -3.07 -27.34
CA ASP A 195 11.85 -3.45 -28.52
C ASP A 195 10.98 -4.17 -29.56
N PHE A 196 11.50 -4.31 -30.77
CA PHE A 196 10.84 -4.95 -31.90
C PHE A 196 11.29 -6.41 -32.07
N ASP A 197 12.56 -6.61 -32.46
CA ASP A 197 13.13 -7.96 -32.66
C ASP A 197 13.21 -8.67 -31.31
N GLY A 198 12.87 -9.96 -31.25
CA GLY A 198 12.87 -10.73 -30.00
C GLY A 198 11.79 -10.33 -28.97
N THR A 199 11.10 -9.22 -29.17
CA THR A 199 10.07 -8.75 -28.22
C THR A 199 8.67 -8.77 -28.83
N LEU A 200 8.51 -8.17 -30.01
CA LEU A 200 7.23 -8.13 -30.73
C LEU A 200 7.24 -9.04 -31.97
N ALA A 201 8.41 -9.45 -32.42
CA ALA A 201 8.64 -10.39 -33.51
C ALA A 201 9.60 -11.50 -33.07
N GLU A 202 9.39 -12.72 -33.56
CA GLU A 202 10.33 -13.82 -33.33
C GLU A 202 11.68 -13.53 -34.01
N ILE A 203 12.77 -13.96 -33.38
CA ILE A 203 14.10 -13.86 -33.99
C ILE A 203 14.16 -14.88 -35.14
N VAL A 204 14.28 -14.38 -36.37
CA VAL A 204 14.35 -15.20 -37.59
C VAL A 204 15.74 -15.15 -38.22
N ALA A 205 16.11 -16.20 -38.96
CA ALA A 205 17.43 -16.31 -39.59
C ALA A 205 17.70 -15.22 -40.65
N GLU A 206 16.65 -14.74 -41.33
CA GLU A 206 16.70 -13.61 -42.25
C GLU A 206 15.99 -12.41 -41.60
N PRO A 207 16.72 -11.37 -41.15
CA PRO A 207 16.13 -10.23 -40.44
C PRO A 207 15.00 -9.54 -41.20
N ASP A 208 15.03 -9.56 -42.53
CA ASP A 208 13.98 -8.95 -43.36
C ASP A 208 12.64 -9.69 -43.29
N ALA A 209 12.63 -10.95 -42.84
CA ALA A 209 11.44 -11.79 -42.70
C ALA A 209 10.77 -11.69 -41.31
N ALA A 210 11.27 -10.85 -40.40
CA ALA A 210 10.69 -10.66 -39.08
C ALA A 210 9.31 -9.99 -39.18
N GLU A 211 8.26 -10.71 -38.77
CA GLU A 211 6.88 -10.24 -38.71
C GLU A 211 6.39 -10.19 -37.27
N LEU A 212 5.46 -9.28 -36.99
CA LEU A 212 4.80 -9.19 -35.68
C LEU A 212 4.10 -10.52 -35.34
N VAL A 213 4.18 -10.93 -34.08
CA VAL A 213 3.40 -12.07 -33.61
C VAL A 213 1.89 -11.81 -33.74
N GLU A 214 1.12 -12.88 -33.95
CA GLU A 214 -0.31 -12.79 -34.19
C GLU A 214 -1.02 -12.01 -33.07
N GLY A 215 -1.81 -11.00 -33.43
CA GLY A 215 -2.55 -10.16 -32.49
C GLY A 215 -1.81 -8.91 -31.98
N ALA A 216 -0.47 -8.86 -32.04
CA ALA A 216 0.32 -7.76 -31.46
C ALA A 216 -0.05 -6.37 -32.01
N ALA A 217 -0.25 -6.24 -33.34
CA ALA A 217 -0.63 -4.96 -33.94
C ALA A 217 -1.94 -4.39 -33.37
N LYS A 218 -2.97 -5.23 -33.27
CA LYS A 218 -4.28 -4.85 -32.72
C LYS A 218 -4.20 -4.53 -31.22
N THR A 219 -3.39 -5.28 -30.48
CA THR A 219 -3.15 -5.05 -29.06
C THR A 219 -2.45 -3.71 -28.82
N LEU A 220 -1.43 -3.36 -29.62
CA LEU A 220 -0.73 -2.08 -29.56
C LEU A 220 -1.62 -0.90 -29.96
N GLU A 221 -2.44 -1.03 -31.02
CA GLU A 221 -3.42 0.00 -31.40
C GLU A 221 -4.38 0.33 -30.25
N ARG A 222 -4.90 -0.71 -29.60
CA ARG A 222 -5.81 -0.53 -28.46
C ARG A 222 -5.10 0.06 -27.25
N LEU A 223 -3.87 -0.35 -26.98
CA LEU A 223 -3.07 0.17 -25.86
C LEU A 223 -2.72 1.65 -26.07
N ALA A 224 -2.39 2.05 -27.29
CA ALA A 224 -2.08 3.44 -27.65
C ALA A 224 -3.25 4.42 -27.44
N ALA A 225 -4.48 3.92 -27.49
CA ALA A 225 -5.68 4.71 -27.15
C ALA A 225 -5.83 4.94 -25.63
N LEU A 226 -5.17 4.13 -24.80
CA LEU A 226 -5.32 4.13 -23.35
C LEU A 226 -4.11 4.77 -22.65
N CYS A 227 -2.91 4.59 -23.21
CA CYS A 227 -1.69 5.15 -22.66
C CYS A 227 -0.63 5.41 -23.75
N PRO A 228 0.40 6.24 -23.46
CA PRO A 228 1.52 6.43 -24.37
C PRO A 228 2.28 5.12 -24.61
N VAL A 229 2.52 4.80 -25.89
CA VAL A 229 3.30 3.63 -26.32
C VAL A 229 4.44 4.08 -27.24
N ALA A 230 5.62 3.50 -27.06
CA ALA A 230 6.80 3.73 -27.90
C ALA A 230 7.48 2.43 -28.34
N ILE A 231 7.93 2.38 -29.58
CA ILE A 231 8.81 1.31 -30.08
C ILE A 231 10.23 1.84 -30.14
N LEU A 232 11.17 1.17 -29.47
CA LEU A 232 12.58 1.54 -29.41
C LEU A 232 13.44 0.41 -29.95
N SER A 233 13.79 0.49 -31.24
CA SER A 233 14.47 -0.58 -31.97
C SER A 233 15.87 -0.19 -32.44
N GLY A 234 16.72 -1.19 -32.61
CA GLY A 234 18.00 -1.07 -33.33
C GLY A 234 17.86 -0.94 -34.85
N ARG A 235 16.70 -1.24 -35.42
CA ARG A 235 16.42 -1.09 -36.86
C ARG A 235 16.31 0.37 -37.28
N ASP A 236 16.52 0.64 -38.57
CA ASP A 236 16.30 1.97 -39.12
C ASP A 236 14.82 2.38 -38.99
N LEU A 237 14.57 3.65 -38.67
CA LEU A 237 13.23 4.15 -38.38
C LEU A 237 12.23 3.90 -39.53
N ALA A 238 12.69 3.96 -40.78
CA ALA A 238 11.86 3.69 -41.96
C ALA A 238 11.39 2.23 -42.01
N ASP A 239 12.26 1.28 -41.68
CA ASP A 239 11.98 -0.16 -41.69
C ASP A 239 10.92 -0.54 -40.64
N VAL A 240 11.12 -0.10 -39.38
CA VAL A 240 10.17 -0.39 -38.29
C VAL A 240 8.78 0.21 -38.57
N ARG A 241 8.73 1.42 -39.15
CA ARG A 241 7.48 2.07 -39.50
C ARG A 241 6.74 1.37 -40.64
N GLU A 242 7.47 0.87 -41.64
CA GLU A 242 6.88 0.12 -42.75
C GLU A 242 6.28 -1.21 -42.28
N ARG A 243 6.96 -1.90 -41.35
CA ARG A 243 6.51 -3.18 -40.80
C ARG A 243 5.29 -3.08 -39.88
N MET A 244 5.24 -2.05 -39.04
CA MET A 244 4.20 -1.93 -38.02
C MET A 244 3.03 -1.04 -38.47
N ALA A 245 3.32 0.13 -39.03
CA ALA A 245 2.33 1.13 -39.48
C ALA A 245 1.16 1.43 -38.50
N ILE A 246 1.40 1.29 -37.18
CA ILE A 246 0.41 1.51 -36.13
C ILE A 246 0.27 3.02 -35.84
N PRO A 247 -0.94 3.59 -35.89
CA PRO A 247 -1.18 5.00 -35.54
C PRO A 247 -1.13 5.23 -34.02
N GLY A 248 -0.80 6.46 -33.61
CA GLY A 248 -0.89 6.87 -32.20
C GLY A 248 0.31 6.52 -31.31
N ILE A 249 1.36 5.88 -31.86
CA ILE A 249 2.56 5.48 -31.09
C ILE A 249 3.81 6.24 -31.52
N TRP A 250 4.80 6.28 -30.62
CA TRP A 250 6.13 6.81 -30.89
C TRP A 250 6.99 5.73 -31.54
N TYR A 251 7.79 6.12 -32.54
CA TYR A 251 8.76 5.23 -33.17
C TYR A 251 10.17 5.77 -32.99
N SER A 252 11.08 4.93 -32.54
CA SER A 252 12.46 5.25 -32.27
C SER A 252 13.36 4.21 -32.94
N GLY A 253 14.11 4.62 -33.95
CA GLY A 253 15.00 3.77 -34.74
C GLY A 253 16.47 4.01 -34.43
N SER A 254 17.31 3.06 -34.85
CA SER A 254 18.77 3.07 -34.70
C SER A 254 19.20 3.33 -33.25
N HIS A 255 18.59 2.61 -32.29
CA HIS A 255 18.78 2.79 -30.84
C HIS A 255 18.42 4.19 -30.31
N GLY A 256 17.51 4.89 -31.00
CA GLY A 256 17.01 6.20 -30.61
C GLY A 256 17.79 7.39 -31.12
N PHE A 257 18.60 7.21 -32.18
CA PHE A 257 19.16 8.34 -32.92
C PHE A 257 18.11 9.07 -33.78
N GLU A 258 17.00 8.41 -34.13
CA GLU A 258 15.87 9.02 -34.81
C GLU A 258 14.57 8.65 -34.12
N ILE A 259 13.75 9.66 -33.82
CA ILE A 259 12.47 9.50 -33.12
C ILE A 259 11.38 10.28 -33.85
N VAL A 260 10.22 9.64 -34.04
CA VAL A 260 9.01 10.26 -34.57
C VAL A 260 7.87 10.12 -33.57
N GLY A 261 7.24 11.24 -33.23
CA GLY A 261 6.06 11.30 -32.38
C GLY A 261 4.75 11.01 -33.14
N PRO A 262 3.65 10.73 -32.41
CA PRO A 262 2.33 10.47 -32.98
C PRO A 262 1.76 11.62 -33.83
N ASP A 263 2.17 12.85 -33.51
CA ASP A 263 1.81 14.09 -34.23
C ASP A 263 2.65 14.32 -35.50
N GLY A 264 3.60 13.41 -35.78
CA GLY A 264 4.53 13.51 -36.91
C GLY A 264 5.78 14.34 -36.61
N ALA A 265 5.97 14.81 -35.37
CA ALA A 265 7.19 15.52 -34.99
C ALA A 265 8.40 14.59 -35.12
N HIS A 266 9.36 14.96 -35.98
CA HIS A 266 10.57 14.18 -36.23
C HIS A 266 11.77 14.80 -35.52
N ARG A 267 12.54 13.99 -34.82
CA ARG A 267 13.81 14.36 -34.17
C ARG A 267 14.92 13.42 -34.65
N HIS A 268 16.08 13.98 -34.95
CA HIS A 268 17.32 13.22 -35.05
C HIS A 268 18.34 13.71 -34.02
N ASN A 269 19.34 12.88 -33.71
CA ASN A 269 20.48 13.29 -32.92
C ASN A 269 21.53 13.95 -33.84
N ASP A 270 21.80 15.25 -33.64
CA ASP A 270 22.72 16.03 -34.48
C ASP A 270 24.16 15.48 -34.47
N ALA A 271 24.62 14.98 -33.31
CA ALA A 271 25.95 14.39 -33.19
C ALA A 271 26.03 13.05 -33.94
N ALA A 272 24.96 12.25 -33.93
CA ALA A 272 24.89 11.02 -34.70
C ALA A 272 24.80 11.31 -36.21
N ALA A 273 24.05 12.35 -36.59
CA ALA A 273 23.93 12.79 -37.98
C ALA A 273 25.28 13.17 -38.60
N ALA A 274 26.19 13.75 -37.81
CA ALA A 274 27.55 14.07 -38.25
C ALA A 274 28.40 12.84 -38.60
N ALA A 275 28.06 11.65 -38.09
CA ALA A 275 28.78 10.41 -38.34
C ALA A 275 28.27 9.64 -39.58
N VAL A 276 27.10 9.99 -40.15
CA VAL A 276 26.51 9.30 -41.31
C VAL A 276 27.45 9.28 -42.53
N PRO A 277 28.06 10.42 -42.95
CA PRO A 277 28.99 10.40 -44.09
C PRO A 277 30.26 9.58 -43.81
N ILE A 278 30.66 9.48 -42.54
CA ILE A 278 31.80 8.68 -42.10
C ILE A 278 31.47 7.19 -42.23
N LEU A 279 30.28 6.78 -41.78
CA LEU A 279 29.80 5.40 -41.89
C LEU A 279 29.63 4.98 -43.35
N GLU A 280 29.09 5.84 -44.22
CA GLU A 280 29.00 5.59 -45.66
C GLU A 280 30.38 5.33 -46.28
N SER A 281 31.37 6.17 -45.96
CA SER A 281 32.76 6.01 -46.40
C SER A 281 33.35 4.70 -45.89
N VAL A 282 33.13 4.36 -44.62
CA VAL A 282 33.65 3.13 -44.00
C VAL A 282 32.98 1.88 -44.59
N ALA A 283 31.69 1.92 -44.88
CA ALA A 283 30.98 0.82 -45.55
C ALA A 283 31.54 0.56 -46.96
N ALA A 284 31.82 1.62 -47.72
CA ALA A 284 32.44 1.51 -49.04
C ALA A 284 33.86 0.90 -48.94
N GLU A 285 34.68 1.40 -48.02
CA GLU A 285 36.03 0.86 -47.76
C GLU A 285 35.97 -0.62 -47.33
N LEU A 286 35.04 -1.01 -46.46
CA LEU A 286 34.90 -2.40 -46.01
C LEU A 286 34.45 -3.31 -47.15
N ARG A 287 33.58 -2.84 -48.07
CA ARG A 287 33.19 -3.61 -49.26
C ARG A 287 34.36 -3.82 -50.21
N GLU A 288 35.26 -2.84 -50.32
CA GLU A 288 36.48 -2.97 -51.10
C GLU A 288 37.47 -3.96 -50.44
N ASP A 289 37.69 -3.82 -49.13
CA ASP A 289 38.68 -4.63 -48.40
C ASP A 289 38.23 -6.09 -48.17
N LEU A 290 36.93 -6.32 -47.95
CA LEU A 290 36.40 -7.61 -47.47
C LEU A 290 35.39 -8.26 -48.42
N GLY A 291 34.90 -7.54 -49.44
CA GLY A 291 33.86 -8.04 -50.34
C GLY A 291 34.29 -9.22 -51.22
N GLU A 292 35.60 -9.44 -51.41
CA GLU A 292 36.13 -10.61 -52.13
C GLU A 292 36.19 -11.88 -51.27
N ILE A 293 35.99 -11.78 -49.95
CA ILE A 293 36.02 -12.92 -49.02
C ILE A 293 34.66 -13.64 -49.07
N PRO A 294 34.59 -14.91 -49.53
CA PRO A 294 33.33 -15.65 -49.60
C PRO A 294 32.68 -15.79 -48.21
N GLY A 295 31.41 -15.41 -48.12
CA GLY A 295 30.62 -15.53 -46.88
C GLY A 295 30.63 -14.28 -45.97
N VAL A 296 31.37 -13.22 -46.32
CA VAL A 296 31.22 -11.90 -45.69
C VAL A 296 29.98 -11.21 -46.24
N ASN A 297 29.14 -10.67 -45.36
CA ASN A 297 28.03 -9.79 -45.73
C ASN A 297 28.17 -8.44 -45.01
N ILE A 298 28.17 -7.34 -45.76
CA ILE A 298 28.33 -5.98 -45.24
C ILE A 298 27.03 -5.22 -45.41
N GLU A 299 26.37 -5.01 -44.29
CA GLU A 299 25.12 -4.28 -44.16
C GLU A 299 25.43 -2.83 -43.77
N HIS A 300 24.93 -1.88 -44.55
CA HIS A 300 25.06 -0.45 -44.24
C HIS A 300 23.68 0.10 -43.90
N LYS A 301 23.49 0.40 -42.62
CA LYS A 301 22.36 1.14 -42.06
C LYS A 301 22.73 2.61 -41.96
N ARG A 302 21.74 3.49 -41.81
CA ARG A 302 22.01 4.95 -41.78
C ARG A 302 22.99 5.35 -40.67
N TYR A 303 22.90 4.72 -39.50
CA TYR A 303 23.76 4.99 -38.34
C TYR A 303 24.62 3.79 -37.92
N ALA A 304 24.76 2.77 -38.76
CA ALA A 304 25.61 1.63 -38.44
C ALA A 304 26.17 0.92 -39.68
N VAL A 305 27.36 0.33 -39.56
CA VAL A 305 27.90 -0.61 -40.53
C VAL A 305 28.09 -1.95 -39.85
N ALA A 306 27.36 -2.97 -40.29
CA ALA A 306 27.39 -4.30 -39.72
C ALA A 306 28.10 -5.26 -40.69
N VAL A 307 29.18 -5.88 -40.24
CA VAL A 307 29.93 -6.88 -41.00
C VAL A 307 29.66 -8.25 -40.42
N HIS A 308 28.82 -9.01 -41.12
CA HIS A 308 28.48 -10.39 -40.80
C HIS A 308 29.53 -11.33 -41.37
N TYR A 309 30.06 -12.22 -40.53
CA TYR A 309 31.07 -13.21 -40.91
C TYR A 309 30.63 -14.64 -40.59
N ARG A 310 29.31 -14.87 -40.48
CA ARG A 310 28.73 -16.17 -40.10
C ARG A 310 29.15 -17.32 -41.02
N ASN A 311 29.29 -17.01 -42.31
CA ASN A 311 29.55 -17.97 -43.38
C ASN A 311 31.00 -17.89 -43.89
N VAL A 312 31.87 -17.13 -43.21
CA VAL A 312 33.28 -16.99 -43.54
C VAL A 312 34.06 -18.22 -43.07
N ALA A 313 35.03 -18.67 -43.87
CA ALA A 313 35.91 -19.78 -43.48
C ALA A 313 36.65 -19.44 -42.16
N PRO A 314 36.78 -20.38 -41.20
CA PRO A 314 37.33 -20.10 -39.86
C PRO A 314 38.70 -19.38 -39.87
N GLU A 315 39.55 -19.75 -40.82
CA GLU A 315 40.88 -19.16 -41.05
C GLU A 315 40.87 -17.70 -41.51
N GLN A 316 39.75 -17.18 -42.03
CA GLN A 316 39.62 -15.80 -42.51
C GLN A 316 38.77 -14.92 -41.58
N VAL A 317 38.13 -15.50 -40.56
CA VAL A 317 37.29 -14.76 -39.60
C VAL A 317 38.10 -13.71 -38.83
N ALA A 318 39.31 -14.07 -38.39
CA ALA A 318 40.19 -13.15 -37.65
C ALA A 318 40.53 -11.90 -38.48
N ASP A 319 40.81 -12.07 -39.77
CA ASP A 319 41.11 -10.97 -40.69
C ASP A 319 39.90 -10.06 -40.93
N VAL A 320 38.70 -10.65 -41.07
CA VAL A 320 37.44 -9.89 -41.24
C VAL A 320 37.17 -9.05 -39.99
N VAL A 321 37.22 -9.65 -38.80
CA VAL A 321 36.96 -8.94 -37.53
C VAL A 321 38.00 -7.85 -37.28
N ALA A 322 39.28 -8.16 -37.50
CA ALA A 322 40.38 -7.22 -37.28
C ALA A 322 40.33 -6.03 -38.24
N THR A 323 39.99 -6.26 -39.50
CA THR A 323 39.87 -5.21 -40.52
C THR A 323 38.70 -4.29 -40.20
N THR A 324 37.53 -4.83 -39.86
CA THR A 324 36.35 -4.03 -39.46
C THR A 324 36.65 -3.17 -38.23
N ARG A 325 37.22 -3.77 -37.16
CA ARG A 325 37.61 -3.03 -35.94
C ARG A 325 38.61 -1.90 -36.24
N ARG A 326 39.62 -2.16 -37.07
CA ARG A 326 40.66 -1.18 -37.44
C ARG A 326 40.09 0.00 -38.20
N ARG A 327 39.17 -0.25 -39.15
CA ARG A 327 38.50 0.80 -39.94
C ARG A 327 37.62 1.68 -39.05
N GLY A 328 36.84 1.05 -38.16
CA GLY A 328 36.02 1.77 -37.18
C GLY A 328 36.85 2.67 -36.25
N GLN A 329 37.86 2.11 -35.58
CA GLN A 329 38.71 2.83 -34.63
C GLN A 329 39.45 4.01 -35.26
N ARG A 330 39.96 3.87 -36.50
CA ARG A 330 40.64 4.97 -37.22
C ARG A 330 39.72 6.16 -37.50
N ARG A 331 38.42 5.93 -37.58
CA ARG A 331 37.40 6.94 -37.90
C ARG A 331 36.64 7.43 -36.67
N GLY A 332 37.06 7.00 -35.46
CA GLY A 332 36.39 7.38 -34.22
C GLY A 332 34.99 6.78 -34.06
N LEU A 333 34.73 5.63 -34.70
CA LEU A 333 33.48 4.89 -34.54
C LEU A 333 33.61 3.90 -33.38
N ARG A 334 32.53 3.76 -32.60
CA ARG A 334 32.41 2.72 -31.58
C ARG A 334 32.24 1.38 -32.26
N VAL A 335 33.06 0.42 -31.88
CA VAL A 335 32.99 -0.95 -32.41
C VAL A 335 32.31 -1.85 -31.40
N THR A 336 31.22 -2.48 -31.81
CA THR A 336 30.48 -3.46 -31.01
C THR A 336 30.60 -4.85 -31.64
N GLY A 337 30.74 -5.87 -30.81
CA GLY A 337 30.75 -7.27 -31.25
C GLY A 337 29.40 -7.91 -31.00
N GLY A 338 28.96 -8.76 -31.93
CA GLY A 338 27.76 -9.59 -31.77
C GLY A 338 27.98 -11.00 -32.32
N ARG A 339 26.90 -11.78 -32.42
CA ARG A 339 26.95 -13.20 -32.82
C ARG A 339 27.35 -13.38 -34.28
N LYS A 340 28.66 -13.54 -34.49
CA LYS A 340 29.32 -13.59 -35.81
C LYS A 340 29.08 -12.32 -36.65
N ILE A 341 29.04 -11.17 -35.97
CA ILE A 341 28.91 -9.84 -36.55
C ILE A 341 29.83 -8.86 -35.81
N VAL A 342 30.40 -7.89 -36.53
CA VAL A 342 31.06 -6.72 -35.94
C VAL A 342 30.33 -5.49 -36.47
N GLU A 343 29.85 -4.65 -35.57
CA GLU A 343 29.09 -3.46 -35.91
C GLU A 343 29.87 -2.19 -35.55
N LEU A 344 29.80 -1.20 -36.45
CA LEU A 344 30.41 0.11 -36.29
C LEU A 344 29.31 1.14 -36.14
N ARG A 345 29.31 1.89 -35.05
CA ARG A 345 28.30 2.92 -34.74
C ARG A 345 28.96 4.24 -34.30
N PRO A 346 28.24 5.38 -34.32
CA PRO A 346 28.75 6.64 -33.79
C PRO A 346 29.17 6.47 -32.32
N ASP A 347 30.35 6.96 -31.95
CA ASP A 347 30.81 6.92 -30.55
C ASP A 347 30.23 8.08 -29.76
N ILE A 348 28.95 7.96 -29.42
CA ILE A 348 28.17 8.97 -28.70
C ILE A 348 27.68 8.36 -27.40
N ASP A 349 27.65 9.15 -26.34
CA ASP A 349 27.06 8.79 -25.05
C ASP A 349 25.52 8.87 -25.15
N TRP A 350 24.96 7.95 -25.92
CA TRP A 350 23.53 7.82 -26.19
C TRP A 350 23.19 6.36 -26.47
N ASP A 351 22.27 5.82 -25.68
CA ASP A 351 21.83 4.42 -25.70
C ASP A 351 20.30 4.32 -25.56
N LYS A 352 19.78 3.08 -25.52
CA LYS A 352 18.34 2.84 -25.34
C LYS A 352 17.82 3.44 -24.03
N GLY A 353 18.60 3.43 -22.95
CA GLY A 353 18.22 4.04 -21.67
C GLY A 353 18.09 5.57 -21.73
N THR A 354 19.01 6.23 -22.41
CA THR A 354 19.00 7.68 -22.65
C THR A 354 17.82 8.07 -23.53
N ALA A 355 17.54 7.29 -24.57
CA ALA A 355 16.38 7.49 -25.44
C ALA A 355 15.05 7.33 -24.70
N LEU A 356 14.94 6.30 -23.85
CA LEU A 356 13.78 6.06 -22.99
C LEU A 356 13.53 7.21 -22.00
N GLY A 357 14.60 7.68 -21.34
CA GLY A 357 14.53 8.84 -20.45
C GLY A 357 14.06 10.10 -21.16
N TRP A 358 14.56 10.34 -22.38
CA TRP A 358 14.12 11.46 -23.20
C TRP A 358 12.65 11.35 -23.61
N LEU A 359 12.20 10.19 -24.07
CA LEU A 359 10.79 9.94 -24.43
C LEU A 359 9.86 10.20 -23.25
N ARG A 360 10.21 9.70 -22.06
CA ARG A 360 9.45 9.93 -20.82
C ARG A 360 9.28 11.42 -20.53
N ASP A 361 10.35 12.20 -20.64
CA ASP A 361 10.33 13.63 -20.34
C ASP A 361 9.52 14.45 -21.37
N GLN A 362 9.35 13.95 -22.59
CA GLN A 362 8.46 14.55 -23.60
C GLN A 362 7.00 14.14 -23.42
N ILE A 363 6.76 12.88 -23.05
CA ILE A 363 5.43 12.29 -23.09
C ILE A 363 4.49 12.96 -22.10
N HIS A 364 4.92 13.45 -20.92
CA HIS A 364 4.16 14.42 -20.11
C HIS A 364 5.04 15.11 -19.05
N GLN A 365 4.89 16.43 -18.89
CA GLN A 365 5.62 17.27 -17.91
C GLN A 365 4.90 17.42 -16.55
N THR A 366 3.67 16.92 -16.39
CA THR A 366 2.79 17.22 -15.24
C THR A 366 2.13 16.01 -14.58
N GLY A 367 2.47 14.77 -14.95
CA GLY A 367 1.81 13.54 -14.48
C GLY A 367 2.75 12.47 -13.90
N ARG A 368 2.17 11.46 -13.23
CA ARG A 368 2.90 10.29 -12.68
C ARG A 368 3.08 9.22 -13.75
N VAL A 369 4.08 9.40 -14.62
CA VAL A 369 4.40 8.42 -15.65
C VAL A 369 5.16 7.25 -15.04
N LEU A 370 4.67 6.02 -15.23
CA LEU A 370 5.38 4.79 -14.91
C LEU A 370 5.91 4.17 -16.20
N PRO A 371 7.19 4.35 -16.54
CA PRO A 371 7.79 3.69 -17.69
C PRO A 371 7.88 2.18 -17.47
N ILE A 372 7.41 1.42 -18.47
CA ILE A 372 7.55 -0.04 -18.57
C ILE A 372 8.36 -0.30 -19.84
N PHE A 373 9.52 -0.93 -19.71
CA PHE A 373 10.35 -1.32 -20.85
C PHE A 373 10.38 -2.84 -21.00
N ILE A 374 10.09 -3.34 -22.19
CA ILE A 374 10.17 -4.77 -22.53
C ILE A 374 11.17 -4.94 -23.67
N GLY A 375 12.16 -5.81 -23.47
CA GLY A 375 13.25 -6.07 -24.41
C GLY A 375 13.88 -7.44 -24.18
N ASP A 376 14.70 -7.93 -25.08
CA ASP A 376 15.33 -9.27 -25.02
C ASP A 376 16.87 -9.22 -24.97
N ASP A 377 17.47 -8.18 -25.56
CA ASP A 377 18.89 -8.20 -25.92
C ASP A 377 19.81 -7.53 -24.89
N LEU A 378 21.11 -7.51 -25.18
CA LEU A 378 22.11 -6.88 -24.32
C LEU A 378 22.08 -5.35 -24.36
N THR A 379 21.52 -4.75 -25.42
CA THR A 379 21.38 -3.30 -25.54
C THR A 379 20.19 -2.76 -24.72
N ASP A 380 19.22 -3.62 -24.43
CA ASP A 380 18.08 -3.35 -23.55
C ASP A 380 18.47 -3.20 -22.07
N GLU A 381 19.63 -3.73 -21.69
CA GLU A 381 20.16 -3.57 -20.33
C GLU A 381 20.37 -2.11 -19.94
N ASP A 382 20.69 -1.24 -20.90
CA ASP A 382 20.79 0.21 -20.68
C ASP A 382 19.41 0.81 -20.33
N ALA A 383 18.34 0.30 -20.94
CA ALA A 383 16.97 0.69 -20.65
C ALA A 383 16.52 0.16 -19.28
N PHE A 384 16.81 -1.10 -18.95
CA PHE A 384 16.54 -1.65 -17.62
C PHE A 384 17.28 -0.89 -16.51
N ASP A 385 18.55 -0.52 -16.74
CA ASP A 385 19.32 0.32 -15.80
C ASP A 385 18.69 1.70 -15.60
N ALA A 386 18.20 2.33 -16.67
CA ALA A 386 17.50 3.61 -16.60
C ALA A 386 16.19 3.52 -15.79
N LEU A 387 15.55 2.35 -15.76
CA LEU A 387 14.30 2.10 -15.03
C LEU A 387 14.47 1.58 -13.61
N ARG A 388 15.70 1.29 -13.17
CA ARG A 388 16.00 0.60 -11.91
C ARG A 388 15.25 1.12 -10.68
N PHE A 389 14.97 2.43 -10.60
CA PHE A 389 14.35 3.08 -9.44
C PHE A 389 12.93 3.62 -9.67
N ASN A 390 12.48 3.72 -10.92
CA ASN A 390 11.28 4.48 -11.26
C ASN A 390 10.46 3.86 -12.41
N GLY A 391 10.76 2.62 -12.81
CA GLY A 391 10.04 1.91 -13.86
C GLY A 391 10.06 0.41 -13.67
N VAL A 392 9.48 -0.29 -14.65
CA VAL A 392 9.44 -1.75 -14.71
C VAL A 392 10.20 -2.21 -15.96
N GLY A 393 11.28 -2.95 -15.76
CA GLY A 393 12.02 -3.66 -16.80
C GLY A 393 11.60 -5.12 -16.88
N ILE A 394 11.24 -5.57 -18.07
CA ILE A 394 10.84 -6.95 -18.35
C ILE A 394 11.73 -7.50 -19.45
N VAL A 395 12.49 -8.57 -19.16
CA VAL A 395 13.34 -9.24 -20.15
C VAL A 395 12.58 -10.39 -20.83
N VAL A 396 12.67 -10.51 -22.15
CA VAL A 396 12.08 -11.61 -22.92
C VAL A 396 13.12 -12.72 -23.12
N ARG A 397 12.75 -13.98 -22.86
CA ARG A 397 13.62 -15.14 -23.10
C ARG A 397 13.49 -15.61 -24.55
N HIS A 398 14.61 -16.13 -25.05
CA HIS A 398 14.67 -16.85 -26.33
C HIS A 398 15.33 -18.21 -26.17
N ASP A 399 14.76 -19.22 -26.83
CA ASP A 399 15.24 -20.61 -26.77
C ASP A 399 16.42 -20.88 -27.72
N GLU A 400 16.69 -19.97 -28.67
CA GLU A 400 17.81 -20.07 -29.60
C GLU A 400 19.11 -19.53 -28.98
N ASP A 401 19.96 -20.48 -28.56
CA ASP A 401 21.41 -20.36 -28.36
C ASP A 401 21.96 -19.70 -27.08
N GLY A 402 22.43 -20.54 -26.14
CA GLY A 402 23.55 -20.27 -25.23
C GLY A 402 23.40 -19.17 -24.16
N ASP A 403 22.50 -18.20 -24.35
CA ASP A 403 22.25 -17.04 -23.48
C ASP A 403 21.21 -17.35 -22.38
N ARG A 404 21.04 -18.65 -22.08
CA ARG A 404 19.85 -19.23 -21.41
C ARG A 404 19.59 -18.72 -20.00
N ASP A 405 20.59 -18.09 -19.38
CA ASP A 405 20.53 -17.65 -17.99
C ASP A 405 21.55 -16.56 -17.63
N ARG A 406 21.72 -15.52 -18.46
CA ARG A 406 22.61 -14.38 -18.16
C ARG A 406 22.09 -13.54 -16.99
N ALA A 407 22.97 -12.71 -16.41
CA ALA A 407 22.55 -11.66 -15.49
C ALA A 407 21.78 -10.56 -16.23
N THR A 408 20.84 -9.89 -15.55
CA THR A 408 20.06 -8.78 -16.10
C THR A 408 19.66 -7.78 -15.00
N ALA A 409 19.53 -6.51 -15.38
CA ALA A 409 18.97 -5.46 -14.53
C ALA A 409 17.42 -5.45 -14.50
N ALA A 410 16.76 -6.24 -15.35
CA ALA A 410 15.31 -6.39 -15.36
C ALA A 410 14.77 -6.97 -14.04
N GLN A 411 13.55 -6.59 -13.69
CA GLN A 411 12.88 -7.08 -12.47
C GLN A 411 11.99 -8.31 -12.76
N PHE A 412 11.50 -8.45 -13.98
CA PHE A 412 10.64 -9.54 -14.41
C PHE A 412 11.12 -10.14 -15.74
N MET A 413 10.61 -11.33 -16.05
CA MET A 413 10.83 -12.00 -17.33
C MET A 413 9.51 -12.34 -18.04
N LEU A 414 9.54 -12.52 -19.36
CA LEU A 414 8.53 -13.21 -20.18
C LEU A 414 9.20 -14.30 -21.03
N ASN A 415 8.54 -15.44 -21.28
CA ASN A 415 9.21 -16.57 -21.93
C ASN A 415 9.31 -16.44 -23.46
N SER A 416 8.52 -15.57 -24.09
CA SER A 416 8.47 -15.43 -25.54
C SER A 416 7.78 -14.13 -25.98
N PRO A 417 7.96 -13.70 -27.25
CA PRO A 417 7.16 -12.63 -27.86
C PRO A 417 5.64 -12.85 -27.76
N THR A 418 5.18 -14.11 -27.79
CA THR A 418 3.76 -14.43 -27.62
C THR A 418 3.26 -14.08 -26.22
N GLU A 419 4.08 -14.31 -25.18
CA GLU A 419 3.76 -13.88 -23.82
C GLU A 419 3.78 -12.35 -23.66
N VAL A 420 4.58 -11.63 -24.46
CA VAL A 420 4.55 -10.16 -24.53
C VAL A 420 3.21 -9.67 -25.05
N GLU A 421 2.71 -10.24 -26.15
CA GLU A 421 1.37 -9.92 -26.66
C GLU A 421 0.30 -10.15 -25.58
N GLU A 422 0.33 -11.30 -24.93
CA GLU A 422 -0.66 -11.63 -23.90
C GLU A 422 -0.59 -10.64 -22.72
N PHE A 423 0.62 -10.27 -22.29
CA PHE A 423 0.85 -9.32 -21.22
C PHE A 423 0.28 -7.94 -21.58
N LEU A 424 0.57 -7.44 -22.78
CA LEU A 424 0.08 -6.15 -23.27
C LEU A 424 -1.43 -6.15 -23.47
N ARG A 425 -2.02 -7.26 -23.96
CA ARG A 425 -3.46 -7.39 -24.15
C ARG A 425 -4.20 -7.38 -22.82
N ARG A 426 -3.73 -8.14 -21.83
CA ARG A 426 -4.25 -8.09 -20.45
C ARG A 426 -4.10 -6.67 -19.88
N GLY A 427 -2.99 -5.98 -20.19
CA GLY A 427 -2.70 -4.59 -19.83
C GLY A 427 -3.75 -3.61 -20.35
N GLY A 428 -3.99 -3.67 -21.65
CA GLY A 428 -5.00 -2.86 -22.33
C GLY A 428 -6.43 -3.20 -21.88
N ASP A 429 -6.73 -4.47 -21.62
CA ASP A 429 -8.02 -4.89 -21.04
C ASP A 429 -8.24 -4.25 -19.67
N TRP A 430 -7.22 -4.28 -18.80
CA TRP A 430 -7.30 -3.68 -17.46
C TRP A 430 -7.35 -2.15 -17.49
N LEU A 431 -6.55 -1.48 -18.33
CA LEU A 431 -6.61 -0.01 -18.49
C LEU A 431 -7.95 0.47 -19.05
N ALA A 432 -8.48 -0.25 -20.04
CA ALA A 432 -9.81 0.02 -20.57
C ALA A 432 -10.86 -0.21 -19.47
N TYR A 433 -10.73 -1.29 -18.69
CA TYR A 433 -11.59 -1.56 -17.55
C TYR A 433 -11.50 -0.48 -16.47
N GLU A 434 -10.32 0.03 -16.09
CA GLU A 434 -10.22 1.14 -15.12
C GLU A 434 -10.88 2.42 -15.65
N GLN A 435 -10.70 2.72 -16.94
CA GLN A 435 -11.41 3.83 -17.57
C GLN A 435 -12.94 3.60 -17.63
N GLN A 436 -13.39 2.35 -17.79
CA GLN A 436 -14.79 1.97 -18.03
C GLN A 436 -15.58 1.64 -16.75
N THR A 437 -14.95 1.10 -15.70
CA THR A 437 -15.50 0.99 -14.34
C THR A 437 -15.40 2.27 -13.51
N SER A 438 -14.99 3.34 -14.20
CA SER A 438 -15.66 4.64 -14.16
C SER A 438 -15.43 5.50 -12.91
N ASP A 439 -15.42 6.81 -13.15
CA ASP A 439 -15.69 7.85 -12.16
C ASP A 439 -16.88 7.51 -11.25
N GLU A 440 -17.85 6.73 -11.74
CA GLU A 440 -19.01 6.26 -10.97
C GLU A 440 -18.59 5.55 -9.69
N ALA A 441 -17.64 4.61 -9.70
CA ALA A 441 -17.26 3.88 -8.48
C ALA A 441 -16.29 4.68 -7.58
N TRP A 442 -15.88 5.87 -7.99
CA TRP A 442 -14.97 6.76 -7.26
C TRP A 442 -15.61 8.09 -6.85
N THR A 443 -16.88 8.31 -7.16
CA THR A 443 -17.59 9.54 -6.81
C THR A 443 -18.86 9.24 -6.05
N LEU A 444 -19.13 10.03 -5.01
CA LEU A 444 -20.42 10.08 -4.35
C LEU A 444 -21.06 11.43 -4.71
N THR A 445 -22.10 11.40 -5.53
CA THR A 445 -22.76 12.59 -6.09
C THR A 445 -24.14 12.78 -5.47
N TYR A 446 -24.46 14.02 -5.11
CA TYR A 446 -25.78 14.48 -4.73
C TYR A 446 -26.21 15.62 -5.66
N ASP A 447 -27.27 15.39 -6.42
CA ASP A 447 -27.91 16.41 -7.25
C ASP A 447 -29.04 17.08 -6.45
N GLY A 448 -29.11 18.40 -6.53
CA GLY A 448 -30.09 19.20 -5.78
C GLY A 448 -29.79 19.36 -4.29
N TYR A 449 -30.34 20.43 -3.72
CA TYR A 449 -30.26 20.75 -2.29
C TYR A 449 -31.50 20.21 -1.56
N ASP A 450 -31.29 19.46 -0.47
CA ASP A 450 -32.35 18.75 0.26
C ASP A 450 -32.19 18.95 1.79
N PRO A 451 -32.75 20.03 2.36
CA PRO A 451 -32.50 20.45 3.74
C PRO A 451 -32.68 19.35 4.81
N PRO A 452 -33.73 18.50 4.78
CA PRO A 452 -33.88 17.41 5.75
C PRO A 452 -32.73 16.40 5.79
N ASN A 453 -31.98 16.24 4.69
CA ASN A 453 -30.92 15.26 4.54
C ASN A 453 -29.50 15.86 4.60
N GLU A 454 -29.36 17.17 4.77
CA GLU A 454 -28.04 17.81 4.76
C GLU A 454 -27.13 17.30 5.88
N LYS A 455 -27.60 17.08 7.11
CA LYS A 455 -26.76 16.49 8.18
C LYS A 455 -26.26 15.08 7.87
N LEU A 456 -27.01 14.31 7.09
CA LEU A 456 -26.57 12.99 6.62
C LEU A 456 -25.47 13.16 5.56
N ARG A 457 -25.71 14.02 4.56
CA ARG A 457 -24.71 14.35 3.52
C ARG A 457 -23.44 14.89 4.13
N GLU A 458 -23.53 15.76 5.14
CA GLU A 458 -22.41 16.30 5.88
C GLU A 458 -21.56 15.22 6.57
N ALA A 459 -22.18 14.17 7.10
CA ALA A 459 -21.45 13.06 7.70
C ALA A 459 -20.71 12.26 6.61
N LEU A 460 -21.40 11.90 5.53
CA LEU A 460 -20.85 11.11 4.41
C LEU A 460 -19.84 11.89 3.54
N CYS A 461 -19.94 13.21 3.50
CA CYS A 461 -19.05 14.11 2.77
C CYS A 461 -17.97 14.73 3.68
N THR A 462 -17.69 14.11 4.83
CA THR A 462 -16.58 14.54 5.71
C THR A 462 -15.26 14.49 4.95
N VAL A 463 -14.41 15.49 5.19
CA VAL A 463 -13.01 15.51 4.72
C VAL A 463 -12.07 15.42 5.92
N GLY A 464 -11.05 14.56 5.87
CA GLY A 464 -10.15 14.34 7.00
C GLY A 464 -8.86 13.62 6.61
N ASN A 465 -7.92 13.52 7.55
CA ASN A 465 -6.61 12.90 7.29
C ASN A 465 -6.07 12.05 8.45
N GLY A 466 -6.89 11.68 9.43
CA GLY A 466 -6.49 10.93 10.62
C GLY A 466 -5.87 11.75 11.75
N TYR A 467 -5.51 13.01 11.51
CA TYR A 467 -5.19 13.97 12.58
C TYR A 467 -6.43 14.77 12.96
N PHE A 468 -7.13 15.32 11.96
CA PHE A 468 -8.42 15.97 12.13
C PHE A 468 -9.33 15.72 10.94
N ALA A 469 -10.62 15.93 11.15
CA ALA A 469 -11.64 15.88 10.12
C ALA A 469 -12.66 17.01 10.32
N THR A 470 -13.28 17.40 9.22
CA THR A 470 -14.33 18.41 9.17
C THR A 470 -15.49 17.88 8.34
N ARG A 471 -16.69 17.96 8.90
CA ARG A 471 -17.93 17.55 8.25
C ARG A 471 -18.15 18.30 6.94
N GLY A 472 -18.88 17.67 6.03
CA GLY A 472 -19.21 18.18 4.69
C GLY A 472 -20.17 19.39 4.65
N ALA A 473 -20.28 20.20 5.70
CA ALA A 473 -21.22 21.33 5.80
C ALA A 473 -20.91 22.45 4.80
N ALA A 474 -21.93 23.18 4.34
CA ALA A 474 -21.74 24.29 3.42
C ALA A 474 -20.86 25.41 4.07
N PRO A 475 -19.87 26.00 3.37
CA PRO A 475 -18.97 27.01 3.95
C PRO A 475 -19.65 28.24 4.56
N GLU A 476 -20.84 28.59 4.08
CA GLU A 476 -21.66 29.70 4.56
C GLU A 476 -22.58 29.33 5.74
N SER A 477 -22.74 28.03 6.02
CA SER A 477 -23.70 27.53 7.01
C SER A 477 -23.21 27.67 8.46
N LYS A 478 -24.17 27.74 9.39
CA LYS A 478 -23.95 27.69 10.84
C LYS A 478 -24.67 26.48 11.44
N ALA A 479 -24.23 26.07 12.63
CA ALA A 479 -24.90 24.99 13.35
C ALA A 479 -26.36 25.35 13.65
N GLY A 480 -27.28 24.47 13.26
CA GLY A 480 -28.71 24.68 13.39
C GLY A 480 -29.53 23.43 13.08
N GLN A 481 -30.77 23.63 12.62
CA GLN A 481 -31.67 22.53 12.32
C GLN A 481 -31.25 21.76 11.05
N VAL A 482 -30.85 22.48 10.01
CA VAL A 482 -30.49 21.94 8.69
C VAL A 482 -29.02 21.54 8.62
N HIS A 483 -28.12 22.42 9.06
CA HIS A 483 -26.67 22.23 8.96
C HIS A 483 -25.99 22.03 10.31
N TYR A 484 -24.89 21.29 10.31
CA TYR A 484 -24.01 21.16 11.47
C TYR A 484 -22.53 21.09 11.06
N PRO A 485 -21.84 22.24 10.94
CA PRO A 485 -20.40 22.25 10.78
C PRO A 485 -19.73 21.75 12.06
N GLY A 486 -18.93 20.69 11.93
CA GLY A 486 -18.15 20.12 13.02
C GLY A 486 -16.72 19.85 12.59
N THR A 487 -15.74 20.25 13.40
CA THR A 487 -14.32 19.96 13.20
C THR A 487 -13.78 19.24 14.43
N TYR A 488 -13.16 18.08 14.25
CA TYR A 488 -12.70 17.24 15.35
C TYR A 488 -11.25 16.84 15.12
N ALA A 489 -10.40 16.95 16.15
CA ALA A 489 -9.02 16.43 16.11
C ALA A 489 -8.89 15.20 17.02
N ALA A 490 -8.13 14.22 16.56
CA ALA A 490 -7.95 12.95 17.25
C ALA A 490 -7.33 13.18 18.64
N GLY A 491 -7.99 12.64 19.69
CA GLY A 491 -7.48 12.69 21.06
C GLY A 491 -7.74 13.99 21.83
N VAL A 492 -8.49 14.96 21.27
CA VAL A 492 -8.86 16.18 21.98
C VAL A 492 -10.19 15.98 22.72
N PHE A 493 -10.09 15.46 23.94
CA PHE A 493 -11.20 15.26 24.84
C PHE A 493 -11.27 16.34 25.93
N ASN A 494 -12.48 16.64 26.40
CA ASN A 494 -12.71 17.53 27.52
C ASN A 494 -13.94 17.08 28.32
N ARG A 495 -13.93 17.31 29.63
CA ARG A 495 -15.00 16.89 30.53
C ARG A 495 -15.80 18.10 31.03
N LEU A 496 -17.12 17.92 31.08
CA LEU A 496 -18.06 18.89 31.64
C LEU A 496 -18.90 18.21 32.73
N ASP A 497 -19.32 18.99 33.72
CA ASP A 497 -20.20 18.55 34.79
C ASP A 497 -21.64 18.94 34.48
N ASP A 498 -22.55 17.99 34.65
CA ASP A 498 -24.00 18.13 34.49
C ASP A 498 -24.71 17.84 35.82
N VAL A 499 -25.86 18.48 36.06
CA VAL A 499 -26.71 18.19 37.23
C VAL A 499 -28.02 17.54 36.75
N ILE A 500 -28.11 16.22 36.86
CA ILE A 500 -29.28 15.43 36.45
C ILE A 500 -30.01 14.96 37.71
N ALA A 501 -31.29 15.34 37.86
CA ALA A 501 -32.14 14.96 38.99
C ALA A 501 -31.48 15.20 40.39
N GLY A 502 -30.69 16.28 40.53
CA GLY A 502 -30.00 16.64 41.77
C GLY A 502 -28.66 15.91 42.00
N THR A 503 -28.21 15.08 41.06
CA THR A 503 -26.92 14.39 41.09
C THR A 503 -25.98 15.03 40.08
N THR A 504 -24.78 15.41 40.52
CA THR A 504 -23.71 15.86 39.60
C THR A 504 -23.07 14.66 38.94
N THR A 505 -23.09 14.62 37.61
CA THR A 505 -22.41 13.61 36.78
C THR A 505 -21.46 14.32 35.82
N ALA A 506 -20.27 13.78 35.65
CA ALA A 506 -19.28 14.35 34.75
C ALA A 506 -19.21 13.49 33.49
N HIS A 507 -19.13 14.14 32.33
CA HIS A 507 -19.04 13.43 31.06
C HIS A 507 -17.91 13.97 30.20
N GLU A 508 -17.03 13.08 29.76
CA GLU A 508 -16.00 13.38 28.77
C GLU A 508 -16.59 13.32 27.36
N SER A 509 -16.15 14.22 26.49
CA SER A 509 -16.53 14.25 25.08
C SER A 509 -15.35 14.65 24.20
N LEU A 510 -15.28 14.07 23.00
CA LEU A 510 -14.48 14.59 21.89
C LEU A 510 -14.99 15.99 21.53
N VAL A 511 -14.10 16.96 21.52
CA VAL A 511 -14.46 18.38 21.43
C VAL A 511 -14.67 18.81 19.98
N ASN A 512 -15.79 19.48 19.70
CA ASN A 512 -15.96 20.25 18.46
C ASN A 512 -15.04 21.48 18.51
N LEU A 513 -14.03 21.51 17.65
CA LEU A 513 -13.00 22.54 17.56
C LEU A 513 -13.46 23.74 16.71
N PRO A 514 -12.75 24.90 16.77
CA PRO A 514 -13.12 26.05 15.98
C PRO A 514 -13.36 25.73 14.51
N ASN A 515 -14.47 26.22 13.98
CA ASN A 515 -14.90 26.01 12.61
C ASN A 515 -14.06 26.87 11.66
N TRP A 516 -13.34 26.20 10.76
CA TRP A 516 -12.51 26.87 9.76
C TRP A 516 -13.21 27.06 8.41
N LEU A 517 -14.39 26.48 8.22
CA LEU A 517 -15.15 26.57 6.98
C LEU A 517 -15.67 27.97 6.61
N PRO A 518 -16.02 28.88 7.54
CA PRO A 518 -16.70 30.14 7.20
C PRO A 518 -16.09 30.88 6.01
N LEU A 519 -16.80 30.83 4.87
CA LEU A 519 -16.45 31.48 3.62
C LEU A 519 -17.74 31.73 2.84
N THR A 520 -18.20 32.98 2.85
CA THR A 520 -19.43 33.41 2.17
C THR A 520 -19.18 34.70 1.39
N PHE A 521 -20.13 35.13 0.59
CA PHE A 521 -20.02 36.35 -0.20
C PHE A 521 -21.36 37.10 -0.28
N ARG A 522 -21.31 38.36 -0.70
CA ARG A 522 -22.46 39.17 -1.09
C ARG A 522 -22.08 40.08 -2.24
N ILE A 523 -23.10 40.58 -2.95
CA ILE A 523 -22.91 41.41 -4.14
C ILE A 523 -23.52 42.80 -3.89
N ASP A 524 -22.72 43.85 -4.10
CA ASP A 524 -23.07 45.27 -3.94
C ASP A 524 -23.73 45.60 -2.58
N GLY A 525 -23.15 45.10 -1.48
CA GLY A 525 -23.65 45.34 -0.13
C GLY A 525 -25.00 44.68 0.21
N GLY A 526 -25.48 43.75 -0.61
CA GLY A 526 -26.70 42.97 -0.37
C GLY A 526 -26.64 42.02 0.84
N PRO A 527 -27.61 41.10 0.99
CA PRO A 527 -27.52 40.06 2.01
C PRO A 527 -26.34 39.12 1.74
N TRP A 528 -25.79 38.53 2.81
CA TRP A 528 -24.85 37.42 2.67
C TRP A 528 -25.53 36.24 1.98
N PHE A 529 -24.80 35.53 1.14
CA PHE A 529 -25.31 34.37 0.44
C PHE A 529 -25.83 33.33 1.43
N ASP A 530 -27.08 32.96 1.22
CA ASP A 530 -27.78 31.89 1.91
C ASP A 530 -28.52 31.07 0.84
N VAL A 531 -28.28 29.77 0.83
CA VAL A 531 -28.87 28.84 -0.14
C VAL A 531 -30.40 28.79 -0.03
N ASP A 532 -30.94 29.04 1.17
CA ASP A 532 -32.38 29.01 1.43
C ASP A 532 -33.09 30.29 0.95
N GLU A 533 -32.35 31.37 0.67
CA GLU A 533 -32.88 32.70 0.32
C GLU A 533 -32.74 33.03 -1.18
N VAL A 534 -32.32 32.08 -2.03
CA VAL A 534 -32.09 32.29 -3.47
C VAL A 534 -32.87 31.31 -4.35
N GLU A 535 -33.11 31.69 -5.61
CA GLU A 535 -33.64 30.75 -6.61
C GLU A 535 -32.49 29.89 -7.13
N LEU A 536 -32.39 28.65 -6.63
CA LEU A 536 -31.44 27.67 -7.17
C LEU A 536 -31.84 27.26 -8.59
N LEU A 537 -30.90 27.48 -9.53
CA LEU A 537 -31.02 27.07 -10.93
C LEU A 537 -30.35 25.73 -11.19
N ASP A 538 -29.24 25.46 -10.49
CA ASP A 538 -28.51 24.19 -10.51
C ASP A 538 -27.78 23.98 -9.18
N TYR A 539 -27.63 22.73 -8.74
CA TYR A 539 -26.89 22.37 -7.54
C TYR A 539 -26.34 20.95 -7.68
N ARG A 540 -25.06 20.80 -7.42
CA ARG A 540 -24.39 19.51 -7.38
C ARG A 540 -23.32 19.48 -6.29
N GLN A 541 -23.29 18.42 -5.50
CA GLN A 541 -22.22 18.13 -4.54
C GLN A 541 -21.58 16.79 -4.87
N VAL A 542 -20.25 16.74 -4.97
CA VAL A 542 -19.49 15.53 -5.32
C VAL A 542 -18.36 15.33 -4.33
N LEU A 543 -18.36 14.22 -3.61
CA LEU A 543 -17.15 13.72 -2.94
C LEU A 543 -16.39 12.83 -3.93
N ASP A 544 -15.24 13.31 -4.38
CA ASP A 544 -14.25 12.50 -5.09
C ASP A 544 -13.56 11.59 -4.06
N ILE A 545 -13.94 10.32 -4.03
CA ILE A 545 -13.42 9.31 -3.10
C ILE A 545 -11.95 8.99 -3.43
N GLN A 546 -11.58 9.03 -4.71
CA GLN A 546 -10.22 8.72 -5.15
C GLN A 546 -9.22 9.76 -4.63
N ARG A 547 -9.58 11.04 -4.73
CA ARG A 547 -8.73 12.16 -4.33
C ARG A 547 -9.06 12.70 -2.94
N ALA A 548 -10.17 12.27 -2.32
CA ALA A 548 -10.74 12.80 -1.08
C ALA A 548 -11.02 14.32 -1.10
N VAL A 549 -11.49 14.82 -2.24
CA VAL A 549 -11.84 16.23 -2.45
C VAL A 549 -13.36 16.36 -2.49
N LEU A 550 -13.90 17.25 -1.67
CA LEU A 550 -15.30 17.61 -1.73
C LEU A 550 -15.48 18.83 -2.63
N THR A 551 -16.30 18.68 -3.65
CA THR A 551 -16.69 19.72 -4.60
C THR A 551 -18.17 20.05 -4.43
N ARG A 552 -18.51 21.33 -4.44
CA ARG A 552 -19.88 21.82 -4.48
C ARG A 552 -20.00 22.89 -5.55
N GLU A 553 -20.89 22.66 -6.50
CA GLU A 553 -21.20 23.55 -7.61
C GLU A 553 -22.65 23.97 -7.49
N LEU A 554 -22.90 25.27 -7.62
CA LEU A 554 -24.26 25.80 -7.59
C LEU A 554 -24.38 27.00 -8.50
N ARG A 555 -25.55 27.14 -9.10
CA ARG A 555 -25.93 28.28 -9.93
C ARG A 555 -27.25 28.79 -9.41
N PHE A 556 -27.34 30.08 -9.14
CA PHE A 556 -28.54 30.66 -8.55
C PHE A 556 -28.84 32.04 -9.12
N ARG A 557 -30.08 32.46 -8.92
CA ARG A 557 -30.54 33.83 -9.14
C ARG A 557 -30.95 34.45 -7.81
N ASP A 558 -30.41 35.63 -7.52
CA ASP A 558 -30.76 36.36 -6.30
C ASP A 558 -32.04 37.23 -6.48
N HIS A 559 -32.49 37.89 -5.40
CA HIS A 559 -33.66 38.77 -5.45
C HIS A 559 -33.51 40.00 -6.35
N ALA A 560 -32.28 40.36 -6.72
CA ALA A 560 -32.01 41.45 -7.67
C ALA A 560 -32.01 40.95 -9.13
N GLY A 561 -32.23 39.64 -9.36
CA GLY A 561 -32.27 39.02 -10.67
C GLY A 561 -30.89 38.68 -11.25
N ARG A 562 -29.82 38.77 -10.46
CA ARG A 562 -28.44 38.50 -10.89
C ARG A 562 -28.18 37.00 -10.89
N THR A 563 -27.66 36.48 -11.99
CA THR A 563 -27.27 35.06 -12.10
C THR A 563 -25.81 34.88 -11.72
N THR A 564 -25.55 34.00 -10.77
CA THR A 564 -24.21 33.73 -10.25
C THR A 564 -23.94 32.24 -10.21
N SER A 565 -22.77 31.85 -10.72
CA SER A 565 -22.24 30.48 -10.59
C SER A 565 -21.14 30.46 -9.55
N VAL A 566 -21.18 29.46 -8.66
CA VAL A 566 -20.22 29.26 -7.58
C VAL A 566 -19.71 27.83 -7.64
N SER A 567 -18.39 27.66 -7.63
CA SER A 567 -17.73 26.36 -7.45
C SER A 567 -16.86 26.42 -6.20
N GLN A 568 -16.98 25.42 -5.34
CA GLN A 568 -16.25 25.29 -4.09
C GLN A 568 -15.54 23.93 -4.05
N HIS A 569 -14.24 23.94 -3.77
CA HIS A 569 -13.45 22.73 -3.59
C HIS A 569 -12.77 22.76 -2.23
N ARG A 570 -12.76 21.66 -1.49
CA ARG A 570 -12.02 21.57 -0.22
C ARG A 570 -11.54 20.18 0.12
N PHE A 571 -10.50 20.15 0.94
CA PHE A 571 -9.94 18.92 1.49
C PHE A 571 -9.10 19.21 2.75
N VAL A 572 -8.83 18.15 3.51
CA VAL A 572 -7.83 18.15 4.59
C VAL A 572 -6.60 17.42 4.08
N ALA A 573 -5.44 18.06 4.07
CA ALA A 573 -4.25 17.59 3.37
C ALA A 573 -3.73 16.25 3.96
N MET A 574 -3.74 15.17 3.18
CA MET A 574 -3.29 13.86 3.66
C MET A 574 -1.76 13.81 3.79
N HIS A 575 -1.03 14.58 2.99
CA HIS A 575 0.44 14.69 3.04
C HIS A 575 0.95 15.61 4.16
N GLN A 576 0.08 16.39 4.80
CA GLN A 576 0.41 17.32 5.88
C GLN A 576 -0.68 17.30 6.96
N ALA A 577 -0.43 16.62 8.07
CA ALA A 577 -1.38 16.39 9.16
C ALA A 577 -2.18 17.63 9.59
N HIS A 578 -1.55 18.81 9.61
CA HIS A 578 -2.13 20.04 10.18
C HIS A 578 -2.84 20.95 9.18
N VAL A 579 -2.89 20.63 7.87
CA VAL A 579 -3.30 21.59 6.83
C VAL A 579 -4.68 21.25 6.26
N ALA A 580 -5.55 22.25 6.12
CA ALA A 580 -6.74 22.21 5.28
C ALA A 580 -6.68 23.32 4.22
N ALA A 581 -7.36 23.11 3.10
CA ALA A 581 -7.47 24.12 2.06
C ALA A 581 -8.86 24.10 1.43
N MET A 582 -9.32 25.29 1.02
CA MET A 582 -10.57 25.49 0.31
C MET A 582 -10.40 26.57 -0.76
N GLU A 583 -11.02 26.36 -1.91
CA GLU A 583 -11.13 27.35 -2.97
C GLU A 583 -12.61 27.61 -3.25
N MET A 584 -12.99 28.87 -3.43
CA MET A 584 -14.31 29.28 -3.90
C MET A 584 -14.16 30.19 -5.11
N THR A 585 -14.65 29.73 -6.25
CA THR A 585 -14.70 30.51 -7.49
C THR A 585 -16.11 31.03 -7.71
N VAL A 586 -16.26 32.36 -7.79
CA VAL A 586 -17.53 33.03 -8.07
C VAL A 586 -17.48 33.66 -9.45
N THR A 587 -18.46 33.35 -10.29
CA THR A 587 -18.59 33.85 -11.66
C THR A 587 -19.82 34.74 -11.78
N ALA A 588 -19.61 35.98 -12.20
CA ALA A 588 -20.68 36.94 -12.47
C ALA A 588 -21.19 36.72 -13.91
N GLU A 589 -22.29 35.99 -14.10
CA GLU A 589 -22.74 35.62 -15.46
C GLU A 589 -23.30 36.83 -16.23
N ASP A 590 -24.17 37.61 -15.58
CA ASP A 590 -24.97 38.67 -16.21
C ASP A 590 -24.94 40.00 -15.45
N TRP A 591 -24.04 40.15 -14.47
CA TRP A 591 -23.95 41.34 -13.62
C TRP A 591 -22.51 41.86 -13.50
N SER A 592 -22.37 43.09 -13.03
CA SER A 592 -21.07 43.74 -12.74
C SER A 592 -21.21 44.56 -11.48
N GLY A 593 -20.20 44.53 -10.62
CA GLY A 593 -20.24 45.21 -9.32
C GLY A 593 -19.16 44.71 -8.37
N THR A 594 -19.28 45.10 -7.11
CA THR A 594 -18.34 44.70 -6.06
C THR A 594 -18.82 43.39 -5.43
N ILE A 595 -17.96 42.36 -5.45
CA ILE A 595 -18.13 41.19 -4.61
C ILE A 595 -17.42 41.41 -3.28
N GLU A 596 -18.15 41.18 -2.20
CA GLU A 596 -17.63 41.21 -0.84
C GLU A 596 -17.60 39.78 -0.29
N VAL A 597 -16.41 39.26 0.00
CA VAL A 597 -16.22 37.90 0.51
C VAL A 597 -15.86 37.96 1.98
N ARG A 598 -16.54 37.20 2.83
CA ARG A 598 -16.21 37.06 4.26
C ARG A 598 -15.56 35.71 4.49
N SER A 599 -14.34 35.71 5.02
CA SER A 599 -13.57 34.52 5.38
C SER A 599 -13.09 34.63 6.82
N THR A 600 -13.58 33.76 7.70
CA THR A 600 -13.32 33.83 9.15
C THR A 600 -12.97 32.48 9.76
N LEU A 601 -12.37 32.52 10.94
CA LEU A 601 -12.24 31.39 11.87
C LEU A 601 -13.24 31.61 13.00
N ASP A 602 -14.12 30.64 13.22
CA ASP A 602 -15.21 30.75 14.19
C ASP A 602 -14.97 29.81 15.39
N GLY A 603 -14.68 30.39 16.55
CA GLY A 603 -14.52 29.68 17.82
C GLY A 603 -15.81 29.51 18.62
N HIS A 604 -16.95 30.04 18.15
CA HIS A 604 -18.24 29.95 18.83
C HIS A 604 -18.96 28.62 18.52
N VAL A 605 -18.27 27.52 18.81
CA VAL A 605 -18.76 26.15 18.59
C VAL A 605 -19.16 25.48 19.91
N GLY A 606 -20.05 24.50 19.81
CA GLY A 606 -20.44 23.63 20.92
C GLY A 606 -20.65 22.19 20.44
N ASN A 607 -20.75 21.27 21.39
CA ASN A 607 -21.15 19.88 21.13
C ASN A 607 -22.67 19.75 21.29
N THR A 608 -23.43 20.07 20.25
CA THR A 608 -24.91 20.13 20.27
C THR A 608 -25.57 19.28 19.18
N MET A 609 -24.80 18.48 18.43
CA MET A 609 -25.32 17.70 17.28
C MET A 609 -26.37 16.68 17.70
N VAL A 610 -26.15 16.05 18.85
CA VAL A 610 -26.91 14.90 19.29
C VAL A 610 -28.10 15.38 20.14
N GLU A 611 -29.30 15.27 19.58
CA GLU A 611 -30.54 15.80 20.17
C GLU A 611 -30.79 15.31 21.61
N ARG A 612 -30.45 14.05 21.90
CA ARG A 612 -30.60 13.47 23.26
C ARG A 612 -29.65 14.07 24.31
N TYR A 613 -28.62 14.82 23.89
CA TYR A 613 -27.67 15.48 24.78
C TYR A 613 -27.97 16.98 24.94
N ARG A 614 -29.03 17.51 24.34
CA ARG A 614 -29.32 18.96 24.31
C ARG A 614 -29.46 19.63 25.68
N ASP A 615 -29.85 18.86 26.70
CA ASP A 615 -30.03 19.36 28.07
C ASP A 615 -28.73 19.29 28.89
N LEU A 616 -27.63 18.80 28.29
CA LEU A 616 -26.31 18.69 28.90
C LEU A 616 -25.42 19.88 28.52
N ALA A 617 -24.41 20.14 29.34
CA ALA A 617 -23.39 21.14 29.07
C ALA A 617 -22.63 20.80 27.78
N SER A 618 -22.47 21.79 26.90
CA SER A 618 -21.92 21.62 25.55
C SER A 618 -20.78 22.58 25.19
N THR A 619 -20.47 23.55 26.07
CA THR A 619 -19.40 24.53 25.85
C THR A 619 -18.07 24.02 26.38
N HIS A 620 -17.25 23.46 25.48
CA HIS A 620 -15.95 22.89 25.84
C HIS A 620 -14.76 23.84 25.67
N LEU A 621 -14.93 24.96 24.94
CA LEU A 621 -13.85 25.90 24.60
C LEU A 621 -14.00 27.21 25.36
N THR A 622 -12.87 27.86 25.65
CA THR A 622 -12.83 29.15 26.34
C THR A 622 -11.60 29.97 25.94
N SER A 623 -11.53 31.21 26.43
CA SER A 623 -10.37 32.08 26.39
C SER A 623 -9.83 32.34 24.97
N PRO A 624 -10.65 32.85 24.03
CA PRO A 624 -10.20 33.11 22.67
C PRO A 624 -9.13 34.22 22.67
N LYS A 625 -7.98 33.95 22.06
CA LYS A 625 -6.98 34.96 21.69
C LYS A 625 -6.93 35.05 20.18
N LYS A 626 -6.85 36.27 19.66
CA LYS A 626 -6.94 36.55 18.23
C LYS A 626 -5.81 37.47 17.81
N HIS A 627 -5.19 37.17 16.67
CA HIS A 627 -4.10 37.98 16.13
C HIS A 627 -4.24 38.12 14.61
N ALA A 628 -4.14 39.35 14.10
CA ALA A 628 -3.87 39.59 12.69
C ALA A 628 -2.36 39.36 12.45
N LEU A 629 -2.02 38.39 11.61
CA LEU A 629 -0.63 38.00 11.34
C LEU A 629 -0.05 38.85 10.19
N THR A 630 -0.83 39.00 9.13
CA THR A 630 -0.52 39.82 7.94
C THR A 630 -1.82 40.44 7.42
N PRO A 631 -1.81 41.32 6.41
CA PRO A 631 -3.04 41.90 5.85
C PRO A 631 -4.06 40.89 5.29
N ASN A 632 -3.66 39.63 5.08
CA ASN A 632 -4.52 38.59 4.53
C ASN A 632 -4.52 37.30 5.35
N SER A 633 -3.96 37.30 6.57
CA SER A 633 -3.92 36.12 7.44
C SER A 633 -4.15 36.44 8.92
N VAL A 634 -4.86 35.54 9.60
CA VAL A 634 -5.27 35.66 11.00
C VAL A 634 -4.96 34.38 11.78
N LEU A 635 -4.95 34.49 13.11
CA LEU A 635 -4.77 33.41 14.06
C LEU A 635 -5.87 33.47 15.13
N LEU A 636 -6.47 32.33 15.44
CA LEU A 636 -7.37 32.12 16.58
C LEU A 636 -6.77 31.03 17.48
N GLU A 637 -6.59 31.32 18.76
CA GLU A 637 -6.21 30.37 19.81
C GLU A 637 -7.36 30.26 20.81
N VAL A 638 -7.69 29.03 21.20
CA VAL A 638 -8.66 28.70 22.25
C VAL A 638 -8.06 27.63 23.16
N SER A 639 -8.67 27.36 24.31
CA SER A 639 -8.30 26.25 25.17
C SER A 639 -9.54 25.46 25.62
N THR A 640 -9.39 24.16 25.83
CA THR A 640 -10.46 23.37 26.45
C THR A 640 -10.62 23.75 27.92
N THR A 641 -11.87 23.76 28.42
CA THR A 641 -12.19 24.32 29.74
C THR A 641 -11.61 23.53 30.92
N GLN A 642 -11.61 22.19 30.86
CA GLN A 642 -11.13 21.32 31.95
C GLN A 642 -9.77 20.70 31.62
N SER A 643 -9.61 20.11 30.43
CA SER A 643 -8.36 19.44 30.04
C SER A 643 -7.24 20.43 29.70
N GLN A 644 -7.56 21.72 29.55
CA GLN A 644 -6.61 22.81 29.28
C GLN A 644 -5.71 22.55 28.07
N ILE A 645 -6.22 21.86 27.06
CA ILE A 645 -5.52 21.60 25.80
C ILE A 645 -5.64 22.88 24.95
N PRO A 646 -4.53 23.60 24.69
CA PRO A 646 -4.55 24.73 23.78
C PRO A 646 -4.75 24.25 22.33
N VAL A 647 -5.53 24.99 21.56
CA VAL A 647 -5.79 24.73 20.14
C VAL A 647 -5.62 26.04 19.38
N ALA A 648 -4.86 26.01 18.29
CA ALA A 648 -4.62 27.19 17.46
C ALA A 648 -4.91 26.89 15.99
N LEU A 649 -5.63 27.81 15.35
CA LEU A 649 -5.89 27.82 13.93
C LEU A 649 -5.32 29.10 13.32
N ALA A 650 -4.51 28.97 12.28
CA ALA A 650 -4.08 30.09 11.46
C ALA A 650 -4.67 29.97 10.06
N ALA A 651 -5.21 31.05 9.50
CA ALA A 651 -5.82 31.06 8.17
C ALA A 651 -5.24 32.18 7.30
N ARG A 652 -4.97 31.88 6.03
CA ARG A 652 -4.62 32.85 4.98
C ARG A 652 -5.67 32.78 3.89
N THR A 653 -6.21 33.94 3.49
CA THR A 653 -7.18 34.04 2.38
C THR A 653 -6.61 34.94 1.29
N THR A 654 -6.59 34.46 0.04
CA THR A 654 -6.04 35.20 -1.11
C THR A 654 -7.01 35.17 -2.28
N VAL A 655 -6.96 36.20 -3.13
CA VAL A 655 -7.88 36.37 -4.26
C VAL A 655 -7.10 36.34 -5.57
N TRP A 656 -7.60 35.57 -6.53
CA TRP A 656 -6.93 35.28 -7.79
C TRP A 656 -7.88 35.45 -8.98
N ARG A 657 -7.31 35.79 -10.13
CA ARG A 657 -7.98 35.87 -11.44
C ARG A 657 -7.01 35.43 -12.52
N ASP A 658 -7.43 34.49 -13.37
CA ASP A 658 -6.60 33.95 -14.46
C ASP A 658 -5.21 33.48 -13.99
N GLY A 659 -5.15 32.87 -12.79
CA GLY A 659 -3.91 32.39 -12.17
C GLY A 659 -3.01 33.47 -11.56
N GLN A 660 -3.37 34.75 -11.65
CA GLN A 660 -2.63 35.89 -11.10
C GLN A 660 -3.33 36.51 -9.87
N PRO A 661 -2.60 37.17 -8.95
CA PRO A 661 -3.22 37.85 -7.83
C PRO A 661 -4.19 38.95 -8.30
N ALA A 662 -5.43 38.93 -7.80
CA ALA A 662 -6.43 39.93 -8.15
C ALA A 662 -6.33 41.15 -7.21
N PRO A 663 -6.58 42.38 -7.71
CA PRO A 663 -6.72 43.56 -6.85
C PRO A 663 -7.88 43.36 -5.86
N ALA A 664 -7.57 43.36 -4.56
CA ALA A 664 -8.55 43.22 -3.50
C ALA A 664 -8.19 44.07 -2.28
N THR A 665 -9.22 44.59 -1.59
CA THR A 665 -9.06 45.31 -0.31
C THR A 665 -9.48 44.39 0.83
N TYR A 666 -8.73 44.38 1.93
CA TYR A 666 -9.00 43.53 3.10
C TYR A 666 -9.40 44.39 4.29
N ARG A 667 -10.53 44.05 4.92
CA ARG A 667 -11.00 44.64 6.18
C ARG A 667 -11.03 43.55 7.26
N LEU A 668 -10.32 43.78 8.36
CA LEU A 668 -10.29 42.85 9.49
C LEU A 668 -11.70 42.73 10.11
N VAL A 669 -12.13 41.49 10.34
CA VAL A 669 -13.26 41.12 11.19
C VAL A 669 -12.68 40.65 12.52
N ASP A 670 -13.12 41.24 13.63
CA ASP A 670 -12.59 40.97 14.98
C ASP A 670 -13.74 40.98 16.00
N GLU A 671 -14.42 39.84 16.15
CA GLU A 671 -15.54 39.62 17.08
C GLU A 671 -15.13 38.66 18.19
N GLU A 672 -15.81 38.62 19.35
CA GLU A 672 -15.31 37.94 20.57
C GLU A 672 -14.68 36.56 20.34
N PHE A 673 -15.36 35.68 19.60
CA PHE A 673 -14.89 34.33 19.26
C PHE A 673 -14.58 34.13 17.77
N GLU A 674 -14.60 35.19 16.96
CA GLU A 674 -14.45 35.09 15.50
C GLU A 674 -13.41 36.11 14.98
N ILE A 675 -12.51 35.67 14.09
CA ILE A 675 -11.52 36.56 13.45
C ILE A 675 -11.35 36.20 11.98
N GLY A 676 -11.18 37.20 11.12
CA GLY A 676 -10.95 36.99 9.70
C GLY A 676 -10.94 38.27 8.88
N HIS A 677 -11.36 38.18 7.62
CA HIS A 677 -11.41 39.33 6.73
C HIS A 677 -12.71 39.37 5.93
N GLU A 678 -13.18 40.59 5.69
CA GLU A 678 -14.03 40.92 4.55
C GLU A 678 -13.14 41.45 3.41
N ILE A 679 -13.33 40.90 2.22
CA ILE A 679 -12.45 41.07 1.07
C ILE A 679 -13.27 41.61 -0.08
N PHE A 680 -12.86 42.74 -0.64
CA PHE A 680 -13.59 43.47 -1.66
C PHE A 680 -12.87 43.35 -2.99
N ALA A 681 -13.55 42.86 -4.03
CA ALA A 681 -13.02 42.75 -5.38
C ALA A 681 -14.08 43.19 -6.42
N GLU A 682 -13.63 43.76 -7.53
CA GLU A 682 -14.51 44.20 -8.62
C GLU A 682 -14.65 43.10 -9.69
N LEU A 683 -15.88 42.81 -10.11
CA LEU A 683 -16.19 41.86 -11.16
C LEU A 683 -16.99 42.54 -12.28
N THR A 684 -16.66 42.21 -13.53
CA THR A 684 -17.52 42.51 -14.68
C THR A 684 -18.25 41.26 -15.17
N ALA A 685 -19.32 41.43 -15.92
CA ALA A 685 -20.08 40.30 -16.48
C ALA A 685 -19.17 39.38 -17.31
N GLY A 686 -19.33 38.08 -17.12
CA GLY A 686 -18.50 37.02 -17.67
C GLY A 686 -17.18 36.76 -16.94
N GLN A 687 -16.79 37.57 -15.95
CA GLN A 687 -15.57 37.34 -15.17
C GLN A 687 -15.82 36.42 -13.98
N SER A 688 -14.75 35.72 -13.59
CA SER A 688 -14.68 34.95 -12.35
C SER A 688 -13.59 35.48 -11.43
N VAL A 689 -13.73 35.19 -10.14
CA VAL A 689 -12.70 35.39 -9.14
C VAL A 689 -12.61 34.15 -8.27
N SER A 690 -11.38 33.69 -7.99
CA SER A 690 -11.12 32.54 -7.13
C SER A 690 -10.56 33.01 -5.79
N VAL A 691 -11.18 32.57 -4.71
CA VAL A 691 -10.77 32.87 -3.33
C VAL A 691 -10.20 31.60 -2.73
N GLU A 692 -8.90 31.59 -2.47
CA GLU A 692 -8.19 30.48 -1.84
C GLU A 692 -8.03 30.73 -0.34
N LYS A 693 -8.51 29.81 0.50
CA LYS A 693 -8.38 29.81 1.95
C LYS A 693 -7.53 28.61 2.39
N VAL A 694 -6.36 28.85 2.97
CA VAL A 694 -5.48 27.82 3.52
C VAL A 694 -5.47 27.96 5.04
N VAL A 695 -5.62 26.85 5.76
CA VAL A 695 -5.72 26.81 7.22
C VAL A 695 -4.74 25.80 7.79
N THR A 696 -4.13 26.14 8.92
CA THR A 696 -3.34 25.19 9.72
C THR A 696 -3.94 25.04 11.12
N LEU A 697 -4.15 23.81 11.58
CA LEU A 697 -4.68 23.46 12.90
C LEU A 697 -3.61 22.72 13.70
N VAL A 698 -3.28 23.26 14.88
CA VAL A 698 -2.28 22.70 15.80
C VAL A 698 -2.88 22.62 17.21
N THR A 699 -2.58 21.54 17.93
CA THR A 699 -3.05 21.34 19.31
C THR A 699 -1.88 21.20 20.29
N GLY A 700 -2.16 21.38 21.57
CA GLY A 700 -1.18 21.14 22.64
C GLY A 700 -0.75 19.69 22.79
N ARG A 701 -1.33 18.75 22.02
CA ARG A 701 -0.94 17.33 22.00
C ARG A 701 0.14 17.03 20.95
N ASP A 702 0.49 18.00 20.11
CA ASP A 702 1.45 17.80 19.03
C ASP A 702 2.87 17.63 19.54
N VAL A 703 3.56 16.62 19.03
CA VAL A 703 4.97 16.39 19.32
C VAL A 703 5.85 17.47 18.67
N ALA A 704 6.99 17.76 19.30
CA ALA A 704 7.97 18.74 18.82
C ALA A 704 7.40 20.16 18.56
N THR A 705 6.35 20.55 19.29
CA THR A 705 5.75 21.90 19.24
C THR A 705 6.03 22.66 20.55
N SER A 706 6.50 23.91 20.46
CA SER A 706 6.72 24.77 21.64
C SER A 706 5.42 25.39 22.16
N GLU A 707 4.62 25.94 21.25
CA GLU A 707 3.29 26.47 21.51
C GLU A 707 2.44 26.32 20.22
N PRO A 708 1.13 26.00 20.33
CA PRO A 708 0.30 25.79 19.14
C PRO A 708 0.21 27.01 18.23
N ALA A 709 0.08 28.21 18.80
CA ALA A 709 -0.04 29.48 18.07
C ALA A 709 1.11 29.72 17.08
N ALA A 710 2.35 29.75 17.57
CA ALA A 710 3.54 29.96 16.73
C ALA A 710 3.81 28.80 15.77
N SER A 711 3.37 27.58 16.11
CA SER A 711 3.47 26.43 15.19
C SER A 711 2.47 26.55 14.04
N ALA A 712 1.21 26.94 14.32
CA ALA A 712 0.20 27.20 13.30
C ALA A 712 0.65 28.31 12.35
N GLU A 713 1.05 29.47 12.88
CA GLU A 713 1.58 30.58 12.08
C GLU A 713 2.76 30.16 11.19
N ARG A 714 3.77 29.48 11.78
CA ARG A 714 4.96 29.04 11.04
C ARG A 714 4.64 28.03 9.95
N ARG A 715 3.69 27.12 10.20
CA ARG A 715 3.24 26.14 9.20
C ARG A 715 2.48 26.83 8.08
N LEU A 716 1.60 27.78 8.40
CA LEU A 716 0.85 28.56 7.42
C LEU A 716 1.80 29.35 6.49
N GLY A 717 2.84 29.96 7.06
CA GLY A 717 3.85 30.71 6.30
C GLY A 717 4.67 29.88 5.30
N ARG A 718 4.60 28.54 5.37
CA ARG A 718 5.29 27.61 4.44
C ARG A 718 4.37 27.03 3.37
N GLN A 719 3.06 27.29 3.46
CA GLN A 719 2.11 26.71 2.51
C GLN A 719 2.14 27.48 1.19
N GLU A 720 2.04 26.73 0.09
CA GLU A 720 1.89 27.23 -1.27
C GLU A 720 0.42 27.60 -1.56
N ARG A 721 0.01 27.63 -2.83
CA ARG A 721 -1.38 27.92 -3.20
C ARG A 721 -2.24 26.66 -3.10
N PHE A 722 -3.55 26.83 -3.28
CA PHE A 722 -4.50 25.72 -3.22
C PHE A 722 -4.13 24.56 -4.15
N ALA A 723 -3.74 24.86 -5.39
CA ALA A 723 -3.45 23.86 -6.41
C ALA A 723 -2.28 22.93 -6.04
N GLU A 724 -1.16 23.47 -5.57
CA GLU A 724 0.01 22.64 -5.23
C GLU A 724 -0.27 21.77 -4.00
N ILE A 725 -0.99 22.30 -3.00
CA ILE A 725 -1.41 21.53 -1.82
C ILE A 725 -2.38 20.41 -2.25
N ARG A 726 -3.31 20.68 -3.17
CA ARG A 726 -4.26 19.69 -3.70
C ARG A 726 -3.53 18.58 -4.44
N ASP A 727 -2.56 18.92 -5.27
CA ASP A 727 -1.82 17.94 -6.07
C ASP A 727 -0.99 17.02 -5.16
N ALA A 728 -0.31 17.57 -4.14
CA ALA A 728 0.39 16.77 -3.13
C ALA A 728 -0.57 15.94 -2.25
N HIS A 729 -1.78 16.43 -1.97
CA HIS A 729 -2.83 15.68 -1.28
C HIS A 729 -3.31 14.48 -2.11
N ALA A 730 -3.68 14.69 -3.37
CA ALA A 730 -4.11 13.64 -4.29
C ALA A 730 -3.00 12.59 -4.49
N LEU A 731 -1.74 13.03 -4.58
CA LEU A 731 -0.57 12.14 -4.66
C LEU A 731 -0.48 11.18 -3.49
N ARG A 732 -0.74 11.67 -2.27
CA ARG A 732 -0.69 10.86 -1.05
C ARG A 732 -1.86 9.87 -0.99
N TRP A 733 -3.04 10.26 -1.47
CA TRP A 733 -4.18 9.34 -1.58
C TRP A 733 -3.95 8.22 -2.59
N ALA A 734 -3.35 8.52 -3.75
CA ALA A 734 -2.99 7.49 -4.71
C ALA A 734 -2.07 6.42 -4.08
N HIS A 735 -1.05 6.83 -3.30
CA HIS A 735 -0.20 5.89 -2.56
C HIS A 735 -0.96 5.05 -1.51
N LEU A 736 -2.03 5.58 -0.93
CA LEU A 736 -2.88 4.82 0.00
C LEU A 736 -3.73 3.82 -0.78
N TRP A 737 -4.35 4.22 -1.89
CA TRP A 737 -5.18 3.32 -2.70
C TRP A 737 -4.39 2.13 -3.26
N GLU A 738 -3.12 2.29 -3.60
CA GLU A 738 -2.22 1.18 -3.95
C GLU A 738 -2.15 0.09 -2.87
N ARG A 739 -2.29 0.46 -1.59
CA ARG A 739 -2.19 -0.46 -0.44
C ARG A 739 -3.55 -1.01 0.01
N LEU A 740 -4.64 -0.29 -0.26
CA LEU A 740 -5.98 -0.63 0.21
C LEU A 740 -6.94 -1.07 -0.90
N SER A 741 -6.47 -1.16 -2.16
CA SER A 741 -7.32 -1.48 -3.30
C SER A 741 -8.10 -2.79 -3.10
N ILE A 742 -9.32 -2.77 -3.62
CA ILE A 742 -10.20 -3.94 -3.75
C ILE A 742 -10.77 -3.84 -5.16
N GLN A 743 -10.72 -4.96 -5.88
CA GLN A 743 -11.15 -5.04 -7.27
C GLN A 743 -12.04 -6.28 -7.45
N PHE A 744 -13.20 -6.08 -8.05
CA PHE A 744 -14.08 -7.10 -8.61
C PHE A 744 -14.97 -6.45 -9.68
N GLU A 745 -15.52 -7.26 -10.58
CA GLU A 745 -16.13 -6.83 -11.85
C GLU A 745 -17.63 -6.53 -11.71
N ASP A 746 -18.17 -5.69 -12.61
CA ASP A 746 -19.62 -5.46 -12.85
C ASP A 746 -20.50 -4.98 -11.67
N HIS A 747 -19.90 -4.44 -10.60
CA HIS A 747 -20.61 -4.00 -9.37
C HIS A 747 -20.13 -2.62 -8.86
N ALA A 748 -20.32 -1.59 -9.69
CA ALA A 748 -19.80 -0.24 -9.44
C ALA A 748 -20.35 0.42 -8.15
N ASP A 749 -21.62 0.19 -7.81
CA ASP A 749 -22.24 0.75 -6.60
C ASP A 749 -21.68 0.11 -5.32
N GLU A 750 -21.57 -1.21 -5.26
CA GLU A 750 -20.98 -1.90 -4.13
C GLU A 750 -19.51 -1.48 -3.94
N LEU A 751 -18.78 -1.36 -5.05
CA LEU A 751 -17.38 -0.94 -5.05
C LEU A 751 -17.24 0.53 -4.59
N ARG A 752 -18.14 1.43 -5.01
CA ARG A 752 -18.21 2.82 -4.52
C ARG A 752 -18.33 2.86 -3.01
N ILE A 753 -19.24 2.06 -2.45
CA ILE A 753 -19.50 2.06 -1.00
C ILE A 753 -18.31 1.47 -0.23
N LEU A 754 -17.71 0.38 -0.72
CA LEU A 754 -16.49 -0.18 -0.11
C LEU A 754 -15.32 0.83 -0.10
N ARG A 755 -15.15 1.57 -1.20
CA ARG A 755 -14.15 2.64 -1.30
C ARG A 755 -14.47 3.80 -0.34
N LEU A 756 -15.74 4.19 -0.21
CA LEU A 756 -16.17 5.19 0.78
C LEU A 756 -15.86 4.73 2.21
N HIS A 757 -16.11 3.46 2.55
CA HIS A 757 -15.78 2.89 3.86
C HIS A 757 -14.27 2.91 4.15
N LEU A 758 -13.44 2.57 3.16
CA LEU A 758 -11.97 2.68 3.25
C LEU A 758 -11.51 4.13 3.38
N LEU A 759 -12.13 5.06 2.65
CA LEU A 759 -11.86 6.49 2.76
C LEU A 759 -12.11 6.98 4.18
N HIS A 760 -13.30 6.73 4.74
CA HIS A 760 -13.66 7.16 6.09
C HIS A 760 -12.83 6.51 7.20
N LEU A 761 -12.39 5.25 6.99
CA LEU A 761 -11.40 4.63 7.86
C LEU A 761 -10.10 5.44 7.89
N LEU A 762 -9.59 5.84 6.73
CA LEU A 762 -8.35 6.62 6.61
C LEU A 762 -8.51 8.09 7.02
N GLN A 763 -9.71 8.66 6.90
CA GLN A 763 -10.01 9.99 7.44
C GLN A 763 -10.05 9.99 8.98
N THR A 764 -10.36 8.84 9.60
CA THR A 764 -10.35 8.68 11.06
C THR A 764 -8.96 8.29 11.58
N VAL A 765 -8.30 7.31 10.96
CA VAL A 765 -6.98 6.80 11.37
C VAL A 765 -6.08 6.59 10.15
N SER A 766 -4.95 7.29 10.09
CA SER A 766 -4.00 7.23 8.97
C SER A 766 -2.56 7.21 9.48
N TYR A 767 -1.58 7.31 8.57
CA TYR A 767 -0.19 7.57 8.93
C TYR A 767 0.01 8.82 9.79
N ASN A 768 -0.89 9.82 9.69
CA ASN A 768 -0.85 11.01 10.54
C ASN A 768 -1.26 10.73 12.00
N SER A 769 -1.78 9.53 12.29
CA SER A 769 -2.16 9.10 13.63
C SER A 769 -1.05 8.34 14.38
N GLU A 770 0.05 7.96 13.70
CA GLU A 770 1.07 7.04 14.26
C GLU A 770 1.77 7.58 15.52
N ASP A 771 2.07 8.87 15.54
CA ASP A 771 2.74 9.51 16.68
C ASP A 771 1.76 10.05 17.73
N LEU A 772 0.46 10.03 17.42
CA LEU A 772 -0.56 10.50 18.33
C LEU A 772 -0.81 9.50 19.46
N ASP A 773 -1.46 10.00 20.51
CA ASP A 773 -1.94 9.20 21.63
C ASP A 773 -3.45 9.01 21.55
N VAL A 774 -3.88 8.16 20.62
CA VAL A 774 -5.29 8.02 20.22
C VAL A 774 -5.66 6.55 20.00
N GLY A 775 -6.89 6.19 20.34
CA GLY A 775 -7.53 4.94 19.91
C GLY A 775 -8.54 5.21 18.79
N VAL A 776 -9.41 4.25 18.48
CA VAL A 776 -10.39 4.37 17.38
C VAL A 776 -11.80 4.72 17.87
N PRO A 777 -12.32 5.93 17.61
CA PRO A 777 -13.70 6.28 18.01
C PRO A 777 -14.74 5.46 17.26
N ALA A 778 -15.79 5.01 17.96
CA ALA A 778 -16.87 4.19 17.36
C ALA A 778 -17.65 4.90 16.25
N ARG A 779 -17.59 6.23 16.18
CA ARG A 779 -18.23 7.07 15.15
C ARG A 779 -17.26 7.86 14.27
N GLY A 780 -16.00 7.43 14.26
CA GLY A 780 -14.91 8.14 13.61
C GLY A 780 -14.76 9.59 14.09
N LEU A 781 -14.19 10.45 13.25
CA LEU A 781 -14.15 11.91 13.45
C LEU A 781 -15.29 12.64 12.70
N HIS A 782 -16.45 12.00 12.57
CA HIS A 782 -17.54 12.43 11.66
C HIS A 782 -18.74 13.02 12.42
N GLY A 783 -18.75 12.93 13.75
CA GLY A 783 -19.84 13.44 14.58
C GLY A 783 -19.63 13.14 16.06
N GLU A 784 -20.68 13.37 16.86
CA GLU A 784 -20.61 13.45 18.32
C GLU A 784 -21.31 12.28 19.04
N ALA A 785 -22.00 11.39 18.31
CA ALA A 785 -22.56 10.19 18.91
C ALA A 785 -21.47 9.34 19.58
N TYR A 786 -21.82 8.72 20.71
CA TYR A 786 -20.87 8.03 21.60
C TYR A 786 -19.74 8.90 22.14
N ARG A 787 -19.85 10.23 22.02
CA ARG A 787 -18.91 11.22 22.57
C ARG A 787 -17.46 11.03 22.08
N GLY A 788 -17.28 10.32 20.96
CA GLY A 788 -15.96 9.96 20.43
C GLY A 788 -15.20 8.90 21.23
N HIS A 789 -15.85 8.22 22.19
CA HIS A 789 -15.20 7.19 23.01
C HIS A 789 -14.78 5.96 22.21
N ILE A 790 -13.80 5.26 22.76
CA ILE A 790 -13.15 4.08 22.19
C ILE A 790 -13.70 2.83 22.89
N PHE A 791 -14.24 1.91 22.09
CA PHE A 791 -14.91 0.67 22.51
C PHE A 791 -14.14 -0.56 22.03
N TRP A 792 -14.76 -1.74 22.10
CA TRP A 792 -14.24 -2.99 21.53
C TRP A 792 -14.30 -3.08 20.01
N ASP A 793 -14.91 -2.08 19.36
CA ASP A 793 -15.07 -1.89 17.91
C ASP A 793 -13.79 -2.12 17.09
N GLU A 794 -12.62 -1.93 17.70
CA GLU A 794 -11.31 -2.26 17.13
C GLU A 794 -11.23 -3.73 16.64
N LEU A 795 -12.02 -4.66 17.19
CA LEU A 795 -12.15 -6.04 16.71
C LEU A 795 -12.59 -6.17 15.25
N PHE A 796 -13.34 -5.19 14.75
CA PHE A 796 -13.83 -5.16 13.37
C PHE A 796 -12.93 -4.32 12.45
N ILE A 797 -12.11 -3.45 13.04
CA ILE A 797 -11.26 -2.50 12.30
C ILE A 797 -9.86 -3.07 12.08
N PHE A 798 -9.27 -3.69 13.11
CA PHE A 798 -7.89 -4.20 13.03
C PHE A 798 -7.70 -5.36 12.07
N PRO A 799 -8.68 -6.26 11.79
CA PRO A 799 -8.52 -7.23 10.72
C PRO A 799 -8.19 -6.60 9.36
N VAL A 800 -8.73 -5.42 9.06
CA VAL A 800 -8.36 -4.64 7.88
C VAL A 800 -6.99 -3.98 8.08
N LEU A 801 -6.79 -3.22 9.16
CA LEU A 801 -5.55 -2.45 9.35
C LEU A 801 -4.30 -3.32 9.52
N ASN A 802 -4.38 -4.47 10.19
CA ASN A 802 -3.24 -5.39 10.37
C ASN A 802 -2.65 -5.81 9.03
N LEU A 803 -3.52 -6.15 8.07
CA LEU A 803 -3.15 -6.64 6.75
C LEU A 803 -2.89 -5.50 5.75
N ARG A 804 -3.15 -4.23 6.08
CA ARG A 804 -2.98 -3.11 5.13
C ARG A 804 -1.99 -2.06 5.61
N LEU A 805 -2.10 -1.64 6.86
CA LEU A 805 -1.32 -0.57 7.49
C LEU A 805 -0.90 -0.95 8.93
N PRO A 806 -0.10 -2.00 9.13
CA PRO A 806 0.21 -2.53 10.46
C PRO A 806 0.88 -1.53 11.41
N SER A 807 1.62 -0.55 10.88
CA SER A 807 2.24 0.51 11.70
C SER A 807 1.20 1.35 12.44
N ILE A 808 0.04 1.62 11.82
CA ILE A 808 -1.08 2.32 12.47
C ILE A 808 -1.65 1.45 13.60
N THR A 809 -1.92 0.15 13.35
CA THR A 809 -2.41 -0.75 14.40
C THR A 809 -1.46 -0.80 15.59
N ARG A 810 -0.14 -0.82 15.35
CA ARG A 810 0.87 -0.78 16.42
C ARG A 810 0.69 0.45 17.32
N SER A 811 0.47 1.62 16.73
CA SER A 811 0.24 2.87 17.47
C SER A 811 -1.10 2.87 18.22
N LEU A 812 -2.16 2.33 17.62
CA LEU A 812 -3.48 2.21 18.27
C LEU A 812 -3.44 1.21 19.46
N LEU A 813 -2.67 0.13 19.35
CA LEU A 813 -2.42 -0.77 20.49
C LEU A 813 -1.56 -0.10 21.58
N ARG A 814 -0.67 0.82 21.20
CA ARG A 814 0.10 1.63 22.18
C ARG A 814 -0.80 2.56 22.98
N TYR A 815 -1.92 3.03 22.43
CA TYR A 815 -2.94 3.75 23.21
C TYR A 815 -3.46 2.89 24.36
N ARG A 816 -3.85 1.63 24.10
CA ARG A 816 -4.28 0.68 25.15
C ARG A 816 -3.18 0.42 26.17
N TYR A 817 -1.94 0.20 25.71
CA TYR A 817 -0.80 -0.02 26.60
C TYR A 817 -0.56 1.16 27.55
N ARG A 818 -0.66 2.41 27.08
CA ARG A 818 -0.52 3.62 27.91
C ARG A 818 -1.60 3.72 29.00
N ARG A 819 -2.77 3.08 28.81
CA ARG A 819 -3.88 3.02 29.79
C ARG A 819 -3.82 1.77 30.69
N LEU A 820 -2.84 0.89 30.50
CA LEU A 820 -2.73 -0.35 31.26
C LEU A 820 -2.62 -0.13 32.78
N VAL A 821 -1.99 0.97 33.20
CA VAL A 821 -1.88 1.33 34.63
C VAL A 821 -3.25 1.65 35.23
N GLU A 822 -4.10 2.41 34.54
CA GLU A 822 -5.46 2.69 35.00
C GLU A 822 -6.34 1.44 34.95
N ALA A 823 -6.18 0.58 33.94
CA ALA A 823 -6.87 -0.71 33.88
C ALA A 823 -6.50 -1.63 35.08
N ARG A 824 -5.22 -1.64 35.49
CA ARG A 824 -4.76 -2.36 36.70
C ARG A 824 -5.37 -1.79 37.97
N ARG A 825 -5.43 -0.46 38.06
CA ARG A 825 -6.06 0.23 39.18
C ARG A 825 -7.56 -0.09 39.25
N ALA A 826 -8.26 -0.08 38.13
CA ALA A 826 -9.67 -0.42 38.05
C ALA A 826 -9.95 -1.85 38.52
N ALA A 827 -9.14 -2.82 38.07
CA ALA A 827 -9.22 -4.20 38.55
C ALA A 827 -9.07 -4.29 40.07
N LYS A 828 -8.03 -3.65 40.62
CA LYS A 828 -7.75 -3.65 42.06
C LYS A 828 -8.88 -3.01 42.88
N LEU A 829 -9.45 -1.90 42.40
CA LEU A 829 -10.59 -1.24 43.06
C LEU A 829 -11.85 -2.11 43.03
N ALA A 830 -12.02 -2.92 41.97
CA ALA A 830 -13.08 -3.91 41.87
C ALA A 830 -12.80 -5.22 42.65
N GLY A 831 -11.65 -5.34 43.32
CA GLY A 831 -11.26 -6.52 44.11
C GLY A 831 -10.61 -7.65 43.31
N TYR A 832 -10.12 -7.35 42.10
CA TYR A 832 -9.45 -8.29 41.20
C TYR A 832 -7.97 -7.94 41.01
N ASP A 833 -7.20 -8.89 40.49
CA ASP A 833 -5.83 -8.65 40.01
C ASP A 833 -5.85 -8.40 38.49
N GLY A 834 -4.69 -8.13 37.89
CA GLY A 834 -4.59 -7.97 36.44
C GLY A 834 -5.08 -6.62 35.92
N ALA A 835 -5.51 -6.58 34.67
CA ALA A 835 -6.00 -5.37 34.00
C ALA A 835 -7.47 -5.48 33.57
N MET A 836 -8.30 -4.58 34.11
CA MET A 836 -9.71 -4.40 33.75
C MET A 836 -9.84 -3.11 32.93
N PHE A 837 -9.74 -3.24 31.60
CA PHE A 837 -9.93 -2.11 30.69
C PHE A 837 -11.37 -1.58 30.76
N PRO A 838 -11.58 -0.25 30.64
CA PRO A 838 -12.91 0.33 30.66
C PRO A 838 -13.71 -0.05 29.41
N TRP A 839 -15.04 -0.17 29.54
CA TRP A 839 -15.95 -0.38 28.43
C TRP A 839 -15.95 0.81 27.47
N GLN A 840 -16.05 2.02 28.01
CA GLN A 840 -15.84 3.28 27.27
C GLN A 840 -14.55 3.91 27.71
N SER A 841 -13.58 3.96 26.79
CA SER A 841 -12.29 4.57 27.02
C SER A 841 -12.21 5.94 26.35
N GLY A 842 -11.59 6.90 27.02
CA GLY A 842 -11.38 8.26 26.53
C GLY A 842 -9.91 8.68 26.67
N SER A 843 -9.70 9.81 27.32
CA SER A 843 -8.41 10.51 27.40
C SER A 843 -7.37 9.80 28.27
N ASP A 844 -7.75 9.25 29.43
CA ASP A 844 -6.78 8.74 30.43
C ASP A 844 -6.97 7.27 30.82
N GLY A 845 -8.02 6.62 30.32
CA GLY A 845 -8.28 5.19 30.56
C GLY A 845 -9.16 4.88 31.76
N ARG A 846 -9.78 5.90 32.38
CA ARG A 846 -10.90 5.68 33.28
C ARG A 846 -12.13 5.18 32.52
N GLU A 847 -13.07 4.62 33.29
CA GLU A 847 -14.37 4.23 32.77
C GLU A 847 -15.23 5.47 32.51
N GLU A 848 -15.60 5.67 31.24
CA GLU A 848 -16.46 6.79 30.80
C GLU A 848 -17.90 6.35 30.53
N SER A 849 -18.24 5.08 30.80
CA SER A 849 -19.61 4.60 30.67
C SER A 849 -20.55 5.39 31.58
N PRO A 850 -21.70 5.88 31.08
CA PRO A 850 -22.65 6.59 31.91
C PRO A 850 -23.23 5.64 32.97
N VAL A 851 -23.62 6.21 34.12
CA VAL A 851 -24.29 5.46 35.20
C VAL A 851 -25.81 5.36 34.95
N LEU A 852 -26.35 6.28 34.16
CA LEU A 852 -27.77 6.37 33.81
C LEU A 852 -27.95 6.51 32.30
N HIS A 853 -28.98 5.86 31.75
CA HIS A 853 -29.37 5.94 30.35
C HIS A 853 -30.81 6.45 30.19
N LEU A 854 -31.02 7.45 29.34
CA LEU A 854 -32.35 7.94 28.98
C LEU A 854 -32.99 7.03 27.92
N ASN A 855 -34.17 6.47 28.21
CA ASN A 855 -35.02 5.90 27.17
C ASN A 855 -35.87 7.01 26.52
N PRO A 856 -35.62 7.39 25.25
CA PRO A 856 -36.37 8.47 24.60
C PRO A 856 -37.84 8.14 24.35
N ARG A 857 -38.25 6.86 24.37
CA ARG A 857 -39.66 6.48 24.16
C ARG A 857 -40.50 6.69 25.40
N SER A 858 -39.95 6.40 26.58
CA SER A 858 -40.64 6.55 27.86
C SER A 858 -40.30 7.85 28.59
N GLY A 859 -39.19 8.51 28.23
CA GLY A 859 -38.67 9.69 28.90
C GLY A 859 -37.99 9.39 30.26
N ARG A 860 -37.76 8.12 30.60
CA ARG A 860 -37.22 7.69 31.89
C ARG A 860 -35.70 7.48 31.85
N TRP A 861 -35.04 7.83 32.94
CA TRP A 861 -33.62 7.53 33.19
C TRP A 861 -33.49 6.22 33.98
N ASN A 862 -32.85 5.22 33.38
CA ASN A 862 -32.65 3.89 33.96
C ASN A 862 -31.18 3.66 34.31
N PRO A 863 -30.86 2.80 35.29
CA PRO A 863 -29.48 2.38 35.56
C PRO A 863 -28.80 1.81 34.31
N ASP A 864 -27.54 2.16 34.10
CA ASP A 864 -26.71 1.65 33.00
C ASP A 864 -25.57 0.78 33.57
N PRO A 865 -25.68 -0.56 33.50
CA PRO A 865 -24.65 -1.46 34.00
C PRO A 865 -23.56 -1.79 32.97
N SER A 866 -23.46 -1.07 31.85
CA SER A 866 -22.55 -1.39 30.73
C SER A 866 -21.08 -1.51 31.12
N HIS A 867 -20.63 -0.87 32.19
CA HIS A 867 -19.29 -1.05 32.77
C HIS A 867 -18.97 -2.52 33.13
N ARG A 868 -19.99 -3.39 33.28
CA ARG A 868 -19.82 -4.85 33.50
C ARG A 868 -19.45 -5.64 32.25
N ALA A 869 -19.43 -5.02 31.07
CA ALA A 869 -19.00 -5.62 29.81
C ALA A 869 -17.45 -5.76 29.76
N HIS A 870 -16.89 -6.51 30.71
CA HIS A 870 -15.44 -6.66 30.88
C HIS A 870 -14.76 -7.42 29.71
N HIS A 871 -15.53 -7.97 28.78
CA HIS A 871 -15.02 -8.62 27.58
C HIS A 871 -14.28 -7.64 26.63
N ILE A 872 -14.30 -6.34 26.89
CA ILE A 872 -13.36 -5.39 26.26
C ILE A 872 -11.89 -5.81 26.45
N GLY A 873 -11.52 -6.34 27.61
CA GLY A 873 -10.16 -6.86 27.83
C GLY A 873 -9.82 -8.02 26.89
N ILE A 874 -10.79 -8.90 26.62
CA ILE A 874 -10.64 -9.99 25.64
C ILE A 874 -10.41 -9.42 24.23
N ALA A 875 -11.14 -8.38 23.86
CA ALA A 875 -10.97 -7.71 22.56
C ALA A 875 -9.55 -7.15 22.39
N VAL A 876 -9.04 -6.46 23.42
CA VAL A 876 -7.65 -5.95 23.44
C VAL A 876 -6.65 -7.10 23.27
N ALA A 877 -6.79 -8.17 24.06
CA ALA A 877 -5.90 -9.33 23.99
C ALA A 877 -5.93 -10.02 22.61
N TYR A 878 -7.12 -10.17 22.03
CA TYR A 878 -7.28 -10.74 20.69
C TYR A 878 -6.55 -9.89 19.65
N ASN A 879 -6.75 -8.58 19.67
CA ASN A 879 -6.11 -7.63 18.77
C ASN A 879 -4.57 -7.64 18.88
N VAL A 880 -4.03 -7.72 20.10
CA VAL A 880 -2.58 -7.86 20.35
C VAL A 880 -2.03 -9.12 19.69
N TRP A 881 -2.70 -10.26 19.86
CA TRP A 881 -2.24 -11.53 19.30
C TRP A 881 -2.36 -11.57 17.78
N GLN A 882 -3.48 -11.09 17.21
CA GLN A 882 -3.67 -11.04 15.76
C GLN A 882 -2.66 -10.12 15.08
N TYR A 883 -2.36 -8.96 15.69
CA TYR A 883 -1.31 -8.08 15.21
C TYR A 883 0.04 -8.81 15.10
N TYR A 884 0.42 -9.56 16.13
CA TYR A 884 1.64 -10.38 16.11
C TYR A 884 1.58 -11.49 15.06
N GLN A 885 0.45 -12.21 14.92
CA GLN A 885 0.31 -13.27 13.92
C GLN A 885 0.51 -12.76 12.48
N VAL A 886 -0.04 -11.57 12.18
CA VAL A 886 0.08 -10.93 10.86
C VAL A 886 1.49 -10.37 10.62
N THR A 887 2.08 -9.69 11.60
CA THR A 887 3.34 -8.95 11.40
C THR A 887 4.60 -9.76 11.70
N GLY A 888 4.53 -10.71 12.63
CA GLY A 888 5.69 -11.34 13.24
C GLY A 888 6.54 -10.39 14.11
N ASP A 889 6.01 -9.22 14.50
CA ASP A 889 6.77 -8.20 15.27
C ASP A 889 7.03 -8.66 16.72
N LEU A 890 8.13 -9.39 16.91
CA LEU A 890 8.57 -9.87 18.22
C LEU A 890 9.00 -8.73 19.15
N ALA A 891 9.52 -7.62 18.60
CA ALA A 891 9.91 -6.46 19.40
C ALA A 891 8.68 -5.81 20.05
N TYR A 892 7.60 -5.60 19.29
CA TYR A 892 6.31 -5.18 19.84
C TYR A 892 5.79 -6.15 20.92
N LEU A 893 5.88 -7.46 20.68
CA LEU A 893 5.41 -8.46 21.64
C LEU A 893 6.21 -8.40 22.96
N ILE A 894 7.54 -8.22 22.89
CA ILE A 894 8.42 -8.05 24.05
C ILE A 894 8.09 -6.76 24.81
N ASP A 895 7.99 -5.64 24.09
CA ASP A 895 7.91 -4.31 24.71
C ASP A 895 6.51 -3.98 25.25
N TYR A 896 5.45 -4.53 24.64
CA TYR A 896 4.06 -4.13 24.92
C TYR A 896 3.09 -5.32 24.99
N GLY A 897 3.10 -6.18 23.96
CA GLY A 897 2.03 -7.15 23.73
C GLY A 897 1.92 -8.22 24.83
N ALA A 898 3.05 -8.83 25.21
CA ALA A 898 3.07 -9.90 26.20
C ALA A 898 2.57 -9.44 27.57
N GLU A 899 2.85 -8.18 27.94
CA GLU A 899 2.41 -7.62 29.22
C GLU A 899 0.90 -7.39 29.25
N MET A 900 0.33 -6.85 28.17
CA MET A 900 -1.12 -6.72 28.06
C MET A 900 -1.81 -8.09 28.13
N LEU A 901 -1.33 -9.08 27.38
CA LEU A 901 -1.86 -10.45 27.42
C LEU A 901 -1.81 -11.05 28.82
N ALA A 902 -0.67 -10.93 29.50
CA ALA A 902 -0.48 -11.47 30.85
C ALA A 902 -1.39 -10.81 31.89
N GLU A 903 -1.52 -9.47 31.86
CA GLU A 903 -2.37 -8.77 32.84
C GLU A 903 -3.86 -8.99 32.59
N ILE A 904 -4.28 -9.12 31.33
CA ILE A 904 -5.68 -9.46 31.01
C ILE A 904 -5.97 -10.92 31.41
N ALA A 905 -5.04 -11.85 31.18
CA ALA A 905 -5.18 -13.23 31.65
C ALA A 905 -5.28 -13.30 33.20
N ARG A 906 -4.42 -12.54 33.90
CA ARG A 906 -4.44 -12.42 35.36
C ARG A 906 -5.79 -11.91 35.86
N PHE A 907 -6.40 -10.94 35.19
CA PHE A 907 -7.73 -10.44 35.53
C PHE A 907 -8.78 -11.55 35.48
N TRP A 908 -8.88 -12.28 34.37
CA TRP A 908 -9.85 -13.36 34.23
C TRP A 908 -9.63 -14.50 35.24
N VAL A 909 -8.37 -14.88 35.50
CA VAL A 909 -8.04 -15.89 36.51
C VAL A 909 -8.44 -15.42 37.92
N SER A 910 -8.18 -14.15 38.26
CA SER A 910 -8.54 -13.59 39.57
C SER A 910 -10.05 -13.44 39.77
N ARG A 911 -10.79 -13.17 38.68
CA ARG A 911 -12.25 -13.04 38.69
C ARG A 911 -12.97 -14.39 38.80
N SER A 912 -12.33 -15.47 38.34
CA SER A 912 -12.94 -16.80 38.35
C SER A 912 -13.08 -17.39 39.75
N THR A 913 -14.21 -18.03 40.04
CA THR A 913 -14.48 -18.75 41.29
C THR A 913 -14.54 -20.25 41.01
N TYR A 914 -13.92 -21.07 41.86
CA TYR A 914 -13.95 -22.53 41.70
C TYR A 914 -15.17 -23.12 42.41
N ASP A 915 -15.92 -23.95 41.70
CA ASP A 915 -17.02 -24.75 42.18
C ASP A 915 -16.52 -26.20 42.37
N GLU A 916 -16.41 -26.61 43.63
CA GLU A 916 -15.91 -27.94 44.00
C GLU A 916 -16.88 -29.07 43.62
N GLU A 917 -18.19 -28.80 43.55
CA GLU A 917 -19.18 -29.82 43.20
C GLU A 917 -19.14 -30.13 41.70
N ARG A 918 -18.97 -29.09 40.88
CA ARG A 918 -18.85 -29.23 39.42
C ARG A 918 -17.43 -29.55 38.96
N ASP A 919 -16.42 -29.35 39.81
CA ASP A 919 -14.99 -29.36 39.44
C ASP A 919 -14.73 -28.41 38.26
N ARG A 920 -15.26 -27.19 38.38
CA ARG A 920 -15.21 -26.16 37.34
C ARG A 920 -15.03 -24.76 37.90
N TYR A 921 -14.48 -23.84 37.10
CA TYR A 921 -14.43 -22.42 37.39
C TYR A 921 -15.61 -21.69 36.74
N ASN A 922 -16.17 -20.72 37.44
CA ASN A 922 -17.27 -19.87 36.98
C ASN A 922 -16.82 -18.41 36.87
N ILE A 923 -17.45 -17.65 35.96
CA ILE A 923 -17.32 -16.20 35.87
C ILE A 923 -18.73 -15.60 35.96
N ASN A 924 -18.96 -14.82 37.01
CA ASN A 924 -20.30 -14.36 37.39
C ASN A 924 -20.47 -12.85 37.22
N GLY A 925 -21.73 -12.40 37.09
CA GLY A 925 -22.13 -11.00 37.10
C GLY A 925 -21.49 -10.13 36.01
N VAL A 926 -21.36 -10.67 34.79
CA VAL A 926 -20.82 -9.99 33.61
C VAL A 926 -21.92 -9.58 32.64
N ILE A 927 -21.61 -8.72 31.67
CA ILE A 927 -22.44 -8.53 30.48
C ILE A 927 -21.64 -9.09 29.30
N GLY A 928 -22.27 -9.93 28.48
CA GLY A 928 -21.69 -10.43 27.24
C GLY A 928 -21.87 -9.43 26.09
N PRO A 929 -21.41 -9.76 24.87
CA PRO A 929 -21.68 -8.94 23.69
C PRO A 929 -23.16 -8.58 23.49
N ASP A 930 -24.09 -9.44 23.89
CA ASP A 930 -25.52 -9.11 23.87
C ASP A 930 -25.91 -8.25 25.08
N GLU A 931 -25.86 -6.92 24.87
CA GLU A 931 -26.16 -5.91 25.89
C GLU A 931 -27.63 -5.88 26.37
N PHE A 932 -28.55 -6.64 25.77
CA PHE A 932 -29.91 -6.75 26.32
C PHE A 932 -29.92 -7.47 27.67
N HIS A 933 -29.05 -8.47 27.83
CA HIS A 933 -28.97 -9.29 29.03
C HIS A 933 -28.07 -8.63 30.07
N THR A 934 -28.66 -7.67 30.79
CA THR A 934 -28.01 -6.92 31.88
C THR A 934 -28.14 -7.62 33.24
N GLY A 935 -28.92 -8.69 33.33
CA GLY A 935 -29.13 -9.50 34.51
C GLY A 935 -30.15 -10.61 34.27
N TYR A 936 -30.71 -11.16 35.33
CA TYR A 936 -31.84 -12.10 35.26
C TYR A 936 -33.13 -11.39 35.68
N PRO A 937 -34.33 -11.91 35.34
CA PRO A 937 -35.60 -11.29 35.72
C PRO A 937 -35.76 -11.01 37.22
N GLY A 938 -35.16 -11.83 38.09
CA GLY A 938 -35.17 -11.65 39.54
C GLY A 938 -34.03 -10.80 40.12
N ARG A 939 -33.03 -10.43 39.30
CA ARG A 939 -31.84 -9.65 39.67
C ARG A 939 -31.40 -8.74 38.51
N PRO A 940 -32.21 -7.74 38.13
CA PRO A 940 -31.88 -6.87 37.00
C PRO A 940 -30.61 -6.05 37.28
N PHE A 941 -29.83 -5.77 36.23
CA PHE A 941 -28.59 -4.98 36.28
C PHE A 941 -27.41 -5.57 37.09
N GLU A 942 -27.56 -6.76 37.68
CA GLU A 942 -26.48 -7.44 38.41
C GLU A 942 -25.50 -8.22 37.51
N GLY A 943 -25.80 -8.32 36.21
CA GLY A 943 -25.08 -9.13 35.24
C GLY A 943 -25.57 -10.59 35.17
N ILE A 944 -25.15 -11.29 34.13
CA ILE A 944 -25.40 -12.70 33.87
C ILE A 944 -24.19 -13.56 34.29
N ASP A 945 -24.44 -14.84 34.57
CA ASP A 945 -23.42 -15.79 34.98
C ASP A 945 -23.02 -16.70 33.81
N ASN A 946 -21.71 -17.00 33.73
CA ASN A 946 -21.15 -17.95 32.79
C ASN A 946 -21.52 -17.70 31.32
N ASN A 947 -21.45 -16.44 30.88
CA ASN A 947 -21.59 -16.10 29.47
C ASN A 947 -20.56 -16.88 28.63
N ALA A 948 -21.03 -17.64 27.64
CA ALA A 948 -20.18 -18.59 26.92
C ALA A 948 -19.07 -17.90 26.12
N TYR A 949 -19.37 -16.77 25.47
CA TYR A 949 -18.36 -15.98 24.78
C TYR A 949 -17.23 -15.56 25.73
N THR A 950 -17.61 -14.97 26.88
CA THR A 950 -16.67 -14.50 27.90
C THR A 950 -15.81 -15.65 28.44
N ASN A 951 -16.43 -16.77 28.82
CA ASN A 951 -15.73 -17.90 29.43
C ASN A 951 -14.74 -18.56 28.45
N VAL A 952 -15.18 -18.86 27.23
CA VAL A 952 -14.33 -19.50 26.21
C VAL A 952 -13.18 -18.58 25.81
N MET A 953 -13.45 -17.29 25.59
CA MET A 953 -12.41 -16.34 25.20
C MET A 953 -11.47 -15.97 26.35
N ALA A 954 -11.92 -15.99 27.61
CA ALA A 954 -11.01 -15.85 28.76
C ALA A 954 -9.97 -16.98 28.78
N VAL A 955 -10.40 -18.22 28.51
CA VAL A 955 -9.50 -19.38 28.37
C VAL A 955 -8.55 -19.19 27.20
N TRP A 956 -9.05 -18.72 26.06
CA TRP A 956 -8.22 -18.39 24.90
C TRP A 956 -7.14 -17.35 25.24
N VAL A 957 -7.48 -16.27 25.96
CA VAL A 957 -6.50 -15.25 26.39
C VAL A 957 -5.44 -15.86 27.31
N ILE A 958 -5.82 -16.69 28.27
CA ILE A 958 -4.88 -17.38 29.16
C ILE A 958 -3.90 -18.25 28.35
N MET A 959 -4.41 -19.00 27.36
CA MET A 959 -3.58 -19.80 26.45
C MET A 959 -2.59 -18.92 25.67
N ARG A 960 -3.06 -17.82 25.07
CA ARG A 960 -2.23 -16.90 24.30
C ARG A 960 -1.20 -16.15 25.15
N ALA A 961 -1.52 -15.82 26.41
CA ALA A 961 -0.56 -15.25 27.35
C ALA A 961 0.59 -16.23 27.65
N MET A 962 0.27 -17.52 27.84
CA MET A 962 1.28 -18.56 28.01
C MET A 962 2.11 -18.78 26.73
N ASP A 963 1.50 -18.71 25.55
CA ASP A 963 2.20 -18.85 24.28
C ASP A 963 3.12 -17.64 24.01
N ALA A 964 2.67 -16.41 24.28
CA ALA A 964 3.50 -15.22 24.21
C ALA A 964 4.74 -15.35 25.11
N LEU A 965 4.59 -15.84 26.36
CA LEU A 965 5.72 -16.09 27.26
C LEU A 965 6.72 -17.10 26.67
N LYS A 966 6.26 -18.12 25.95
CA LYS A 966 7.13 -19.10 25.27
C LYS A 966 7.86 -18.51 24.06
N LEU A 967 7.28 -17.50 23.41
CA LEU A 967 7.88 -16.81 22.27
C LEU A 967 8.96 -15.81 22.68
N LEU A 968 8.89 -15.23 23.88
CA LEU A 968 9.90 -14.30 24.37
C LEU A 968 11.29 -14.98 24.44
N PRO A 969 12.36 -14.34 23.92
CA PRO A 969 13.73 -14.80 24.14
C PRO A 969 14.02 -14.96 25.63
N LEU A 970 14.88 -15.92 26.00
CA LEU A 970 15.11 -16.28 27.41
C LEU A 970 15.46 -15.06 28.32
N PRO A 971 16.35 -14.14 27.94
CA PRO A 971 16.63 -12.95 28.76
C PRO A 971 15.39 -12.08 28.96
N SER A 972 14.71 -11.71 27.87
CA SER A 972 13.47 -10.93 27.91
C SER A 972 12.37 -11.60 28.73
N ARG A 973 12.29 -12.93 28.68
CA ARG A 973 11.33 -13.72 29.46
C ARG A 973 11.62 -13.67 30.95
N ILE A 974 12.88 -13.71 31.37
CA ILE A 974 13.28 -13.60 32.77
C ILE A 974 12.94 -12.19 33.29
N ASP A 975 13.39 -11.15 32.57
CA ASP A 975 13.12 -9.76 32.91
C ASP A 975 11.61 -9.48 33.02
N PHE A 976 10.84 -10.00 32.07
CA PHE A 976 9.39 -9.91 32.06
C PHE A 976 8.76 -10.53 33.32
N ARG A 977 9.19 -11.74 33.69
CA ARG A 977 8.69 -12.44 34.88
C ARG A 977 9.05 -11.70 36.17
N GLU A 978 10.27 -11.18 36.28
CA GLU A 978 10.70 -10.41 37.45
C GLU A 978 9.91 -9.10 37.57
N ARG A 979 9.76 -8.37 36.46
CA ARG A 979 9.03 -7.10 36.40
C ARG A 979 7.55 -7.24 36.76
N LEU A 980 6.87 -8.26 36.26
CA LEU A 980 5.46 -8.54 36.56
C LEU A 980 5.24 -9.44 37.79
N ARG A 981 6.33 -9.88 38.44
CA ARG A 981 6.33 -10.83 39.56
C ARG A 981 5.54 -12.11 39.25
N LEU A 982 5.68 -12.61 38.02
CA LEU A 982 4.94 -13.76 37.50
C LEU A 982 5.56 -15.07 38.03
N THR A 983 4.90 -15.66 39.02
CA THR A 983 5.37 -16.87 39.74
C THR A 983 4.97 -18.17 39.04
N ASP A 984 5.69 -19.27 39.33
CA ASP A 984 5.31 -20.58 38.81
C ASP A 984 3.94 -21.04 39.33
N ALA A 985 3.59 -20.69 40.56
CA ALA A 985 2.28 -21.01 41.15
C ALA A 985 1.14 -20.28 40.42
N GLU A 986 1.37 -19.03 40.01
CA GLU A 986 0.41 -18.28 39.19
C GLU A 986 0.22 -18.95 37.82
N LEU A 987 1.30 -19.34 37.13
CA LEU A 987 1.24 -20.04 35.85
C LEU A 987 0.54 -21.42 35.96
N GLN A 988 0.75 -22.15 37.06
CA GLN A 988 0.03 -23.40 37.33
C GLN A 988 -1.47 -23.15 37.54
N ARG A 989 -1.84 -22.08 38.25
CA ARG A 989 -3.25 -21.68 38.40
C ARG A 989 -3.86 -21.29 37.06
N TRP A 990 -3.13 -20.58 36.20
CA TRP A 990 -3.56 -20.25 34.84
C TRP A 990 -3.85 -21.51 34.02
N ASP A 991 -2.94 -22.49 34.03
CA ASP A 991 -3.16 -23.78 33.34
C ASP A 991 -4.39 -24.51 33.90
N HIS A 992 -4.58 -24.53 35.23
CA HIS A 992 -5.74 -25.17 35.86
C HIS A 992 -7.07 -24.51 35.46
N VAL A 993 -7.18 -23.18 35.56
CA VAL A 993 -8.37 -22.44 35.14
C VAL A 993 -8.68 -22.70 33.67
N SER A 994 -7.66 -22.66 32.81
CA SER A 994 -7.81 -22.86 31.36
C SER A 994 -8.26 -24.28 30.94
N ARG A 995 -8.30 -25.24 31.87
CA ARG A 995 -8.78 -26.62 31.64
C ARG A 995 -10.13 -26.90 32.30
N ARG A 996 -10.55 -26.03 33.21
CA ARG A 996 -11.69 -26.28 34.10
C ARG A 996 -12.72 -25.16 34.05
N MET A 997 -12.62 -24.20 33.15
CA MET A 997 -13.68 -23.18 32.99
C MET A 997 -15.01 -23.84 32.56
N PHE A 998 -16.11 -23.45 33.19
CA PHE A 998 -17.45 -23.90 32.84
C PHE A 998 -17.92 -23.24 31.54
N VAL A 999 -18.58 -24.00 30.67
CA VAL A 999 -19.26 -23.50 29.47
C VAL A 999 -20.67 -24.09 29.45
N PRO A 1000 -21.73 -23.25 29.39
CA PRO A 1000 -23.10 -23.76 29.39
C PRO A 1000 -23.49 -24.32 28.01
N PHE A 1001 -24.23 -25.43 28.00
CA PHE A 1001 -24.77 -26.06 26.79
C PHE A 1001 -26.28 -26.31 26.93
N CYS A 1002 -27.03 -26.19 25.84
CA CYS A 1002 -28.46 -26.50 25.74
C CYS A 1002 -28.71 -27.34 24.47
N ASP A 1003 -29.30 -28.53 24.63
CA ASP A 1003 -29.50 -29.52 23.55
C ASP A 1003 -28.25 -29.76 22.68
N GLY A 1004 -27.08 -29.79 23.32
CA GLY A 1004 -25.79 -29.98 22.63
C GLY A 1004 -25.24 -28.75 21.90
N ARG A 1005 -25.97 -27.63 21.84
CA ARG A 1005 -25.47 -26.33 21.36
C ARG A 1005 -24.88 -25.53 22.53
N ILE A 1006 -23.95 -24.63 22.25
CA ILE A 1006 -23.44 -23.69 23.27
C ILE A 1006 -24.59 -22.75 23.65
N SER A 1007 -24.93 -22.67 24.93
CA SER A 1007 -25.90 -21.69 25.44
C SER A 1007 -25.23 -20.33 25.62
N GLN A 1008 -25.98 -19.23 25.51
CA GLN A 1008 -25.41 -17.89 25.56
C GLN A 1008 -24.86 -17.58 26.96
N PHE A 1009 -25.58 -18.02 27.99
CA PHE A 1009 -25.20 -17.97 29.38
C PHE A 1009 -25.99 -19.02 30.18
N GLU A 1010 -25.61 -19.24 31.44
CA GLU A 1010 -26.28 -20.22 32.31
C GLU A 1010 -27.73 -19.77 32.60
N GLY A 1011 -28.71 -20.59 32.24
CA GLY A 1011 -30.15 -20.30 32.41
C GLY A 1011 -30.81 -19.54 31.26
N TYR A 1012 -30.12 -19.27 30.14
CA TYR A 1012 -30.74 -18.64 28.97
C TYR A 1012 -31.92 -19.46 28.40
N ASP A 1013 -31.83 -20.79 28.45
CA ASP A 1013 -32.85 -21.71 27.98
C ASP A 1013 -34.14 -21.69 28.83
N GLU A 1014 -34.06 -21.17 30.06
CA GLU A 1014 -35.20 -21.00 30.98
C GLU A 1014 -36.01 -19.72 30.70
N LEU A 1015 -35.48 -18.79 29.88
CA LEU A 1015 -36.17 -17.55 29.52
C LEU A 1015 -37.36 -17.82 28.59
N ALA A 1016 -38.33 -16.89 28.58
CA ALA A 1016 -39.50 -17.00 27.72
C ALA A 1016 -39.15 -16.73 26.24
N GLU A 1017 -39.90 -17.29 25.30
CA GLU A 1017 -39.82 -16.84 23.89
C GLU A 1017 -40.56 -15.51 23.72
N LEU A 1018 -40.01 -14.63 22.88
CA LEU A 1018 -40.69 -13.39 22.47
C LEU A 1018 -41.61 -13.67 21.27
N ASP A 1019 -42.78 -13.03 21.23
CA ASP A 1019 -43.64 -13.03 20.04
C ASP A 1019 -43.09 -12.05 18.98
N TRP A 1020 -42.05 -12.49 18.26
CA TRP A 1020 -41.34 -11.68 17.28
C TRP A 1020 -42.25 -11.10 16.19
N ASP A 1021 -43.21 -11.88 15.70
CA ASP A 1021 -44.08 -11.47 14.58
C ASP A 1021 -45.08 -10.39 15.02
N ALA A 1022 -45.62 -10.51 16.24
CA ALA A 1022 -46.46 -9.46 16.80
C ALA A 1022 -45.71 -8.13 16.96
N TYR A 1023 -44.46 -8.17 17.47
CA TYR A 1023 -43.65 -6.96 17.65
C TYR A 1023 -43.22 -6.34 16.31
N ARG A 1024 -42.80 -7.16 15.33
CA ARG A 1024 -42.47 -6.69 13.98
C ARG A 1024 -43.68 -6.03 13.31
N THR A 1025 -44.85 -6.63 13.41
CA THR A 1025 -46.10 -6.08 12.85
C THR A 1025 -46.48 -4.76 13.53
N ARG A 1026 -46.31 -4.66 14.85
CA ARG A 1026 -46.74 -3.48 15.62
C ARG A 1026 -45.80 -2.27 15.47
N TYR A 1027 -44.50 -2.50 15.39
CA TYR A 1027 -43.50 -1.42 15.44
C TYR A 1027 -42.72 -1.21 14.14
N GLY A 1028 -42.72 -2.19 13.23
CA GLY A 1028 -41.85 -2.20 12.06
C GLY A 1028 -40.38 -2.40 12.46
N ASN A 1029 -39.73 -1.33 12.94
CA ASN A 1029 -38.36 -1.38 13.44
C ASN A 1029 -38.32 -1.79 14.91
N ILE A 1030 -37.74 -2.97 15.17
CA ILE A 1030 -37.57 -3.56 16.51
C ILE A 1030 -36.10 -3.59 16.98
N GLN A 1031 -35.20 -2.87 16.32
CA GLN A 1031 -33.76 -2.89 16.66
C GLN A 1031 -33.51 -2.52 18.13
N ARG A 1032 -34.29 -1.58 18.68
CA ARG A 1032 -34.25 -1.17 20.09
C ARG A 1032 -35.37 -1.79 20.93
N LEU A 1033 -35.48 -3.11 20.90
CA LEU A 1033 -36.45 -3.87 21.71
C LEU A 1033 -36.35 -3.55 23.20
N ASP A 1034 -35.13 -3.32 23.71
CA ASP A 1034 -34.89 -2.83 25.08
C ASP A 1034 -35.74 -1.60 25.41
N ARG A 1035 -35.75 -0.61 24.50
CA ARG A 1035 -36.50 0.63 24.69
C ARG A 1035 -37.99 0.45 24.49
N ILE A 1036 -38.40 -0.49 23.62
CA ILE A 1036 -39.80 -0.79 23.35
C ILE A 1036 -40.42 -1.44 24.58
N LEU A 1037 -39.85 -2.55 25.05
CA LEU A 1037 -40.37 -3.31 26.20
C LEU A 1037 -40.37 -2.46 27.47
N GLU A 1038 -39.30 -1.71 27.72
CA GLU A 1038 -39.23 -0.82 28.88
C GLU A 1038 -40.37 0.22 28.86
N ALA A 1039 -40.68 0.79 27.70
CA ALA A 1039 -41.78 1.75 27.57
C ALA A 1039 -43.16 1.13 27.84
N GLU A 1040 -43.30 -0.19 27.66
CA GLU A 1040 -44.51 -0.95 27.98
C GLU A 1040 -44.56 -1.47 29.42
N GLY A 1041 -43.52 -1.20 30.22
CA GLY A 1041 -43.41 -1.68 31.60
C GLY A 1041 -42.98 -3.14 31.70
N ASP A 1042 -42.34 -3.67 30.65
CA ASP A 1042 -41.74 -5.00 30.62
C ASP A 1042 -40.21 -4.93 30.53
N ASP A 1043 -39.53 -6.07 30.64
CA ASP A 1043 -38.07 -6.16 30.65
C ASP A 1043 -37.58 -7.22 29.64
N ILE A 1044 -36.61 -6.81 28.81
CA ILE A 1044 -35.98 -7.67 27.80
C ILE A 1044 -35.26 -8.88 28.42
N ASN A 1045 -34.76 -8.78 29.66
CA ASN A 1045 -34.07 -9.87 30.37
C ASN A 1045 -34.98 -11.11 30.62
N ARG A 1046 -36.28 -11.01 30.37
CA ARG A 1046 -37.26 -12.11 30.50
C ARG A 1046 -37.30 -13.03 29.29
N TYR A 1047 -36.75 -12.58 28.17
CA TYR A 1047 -36.94 -13.21 26.87
C TYR A 1047 -35.64 -13.74 26.28
N LYS A 1048 -35.74 -14.80 25.49
CA LYS A 1048 -34.69 -15.29 24.60
C LYS A 1048 -34.55 -14.35 23.40
N ALA A 1049 -34.05 -13.14 23.65
CA ALA A 1049 -33.95 -12.08 22.65
C ALA A 1049 -32.62 -11.35 22.75
N SER A 1050 -31.91 -11.23 21.64
CA SER A 1050 -30.57 -10.67 21.58
C SER A 1050 -30.50 -9.40 20.74
N LYS A 1051 -29.71 -8.43 21.19
CA LYS A 1051 -29.39 -7.19 20.47
C LYS A 1051 -28.51 -7.46 19.27
N GLN A 1052 -27.47 -8.26 19.49
CA GLN A 1052 -26.41 -8.56 18.55
C GLN A 1052 -25.85 -9.96 18.83
N ALA A 1053 -24.92 -10.43 17.98
CA ALA A 1053 -24.28 -11.72 18.17
C ALA A 1053 -23.51 -11.78 19.51
N ASP A 1054 -23.70 -12.88 20.25
CA ASP A 1054 -22.99 -13.18 21.50
C ASP A 1054 -22.31 -14.55 21.41
N ALA A 1055 -23.04 -15.66 21.56
CA ALA A 1055 -22.47 -17.00 21.35
C ALA A 1055 -21.87 -17.15 19.94
N LEU A 1056 -22.51 -16.53 18.93
CA LEU A 1056 -22.03 -16.52 17.55
C LEU A 1056 -20.72 -15.71 17.36
N MET A 1057 -20.34 -14.84 18.30
CA MET A 1057 -19.03 -14.17 18.25
C MET A 1057 -17.87 -15.15 18.34
N LEU A 1058 -18.06 -16.31 18.97
CA LEU A 1058 -17.04 -17.37 19.01
C LEU A 1058 -16.69 -17.88 17.61
N LEU A 1059 -17.69 -18.02 16.73
CA LEU A 1059 -17.50 -18.44 15.34
C LEU A 1059 -16.99 -17.32 14.42
N TYR A 1060 -17.15 -16.07 14.84
CA TYR A 1060 -16.59 -14.90 14.16
C TYR A 1060 -15.10 -14.76 14.42
N LEU A 1061 -14.69 -14.86 15.69
CA LEU A 1061 -13.29 -14.69 16.10
C LEU A 1061 -12.44 -15.94 15.87
N LEU A 1062 -13.00 -17.13 16.10
CA LEU A 1062 -12.28 -18.39 16.01
C LEU A 1062 -12.74 -19.20 14.79
N SER A 1063 -11.80 -19.88 14.15
CA SER A 1063 -12.16 -20.94 13.20
C SER A 1063 -12.86 -22.10 13.94
N SER A 1064 -13.61 -22.93 13.21
CA SER A 1064 -14.26 -24.11 13.80
C SER A 1064 -13.25 -25.01 14.51
N ASP A 1065 -12.05 -25.14 13.95
CA ASP A 1065 -10.98 -25.95 14.51
C ASP A 1065 -10.43 -25.35 15.80
N GLU A 1066 -10.19 -24.03 15.83
CA GLU A 1066 -9.68 -23.36 17.02
C GLU A 1066 -10.72 -23.35 18.15
N LEU A 1067 -12.00 -23.12 17.85
CA LEU A 1067 -13.07 -23.21 18.85
C LEU A 1067 -13.14 -24.63 19.45
N ARG A 1068 -13.07 -25.66 18.61
CA ARG A 1068 -13.06 -27.06 19.07
C ARG A 1068 -11.82 -27.39 19.88
N GLU A 1069 -10.66 -26.83 19.54
CA GLU A 1069 -9.43 -27.00 20.32
C GLU A 1069 -9.59 -26.45 21.73
N VAL A 1070 -10.14 -25.24 21.86
CA VAL A 1070 -10.41 -24.61 23.17
C VAL A 1070 -11.45 -25.41 23.96
N LEU A 1071 -12.55 -25.84 23.33
CA LEU A 1071 -13.58 -26.65 23.99
C LEU A 1071 -13.04 -28.03 24.43
N HIS A 1072 -12.25 -28.69 23.58
CA HIS A 1072 -11.63 -29.98 23.92
C HIS A 1072 -10.67 -29.85 25.10
N ARG A 1073 -9.94 -28.73 25.20
CA ARG A 1073 -9.10 -28.43 26.39
C ARG A 1073 -9.92 -28.33 27.68
N LEU A 1074 -11.19 -27.94 27.59
CA LEU A 1074 -12.13 -27.81 28.70
C LEU A 1074 -12.96 -29.09 28.94
N ASP A 1075 -12.64 -30.19 28.26
CA ASP A 1075 -13.38 -31.45 28.23
C ASP A 1075 -14.82 -31.32 27.67
N TYR A 1076 -15.05 -30.38 26.75
CA TYR A 1076 -16.29 -30.26 25.99
C TYR A 1076 -16.10 -30.66 24.52
N SER A 1077 -17.18 -31.13 23.90
CA SER A 1077 -17.21 -31.48 22.47
C SER A 1077 -18.31 -30.73 21.76
N LEU A 1078 -17.99 -30.14 20.60
CA LEU A 1078 -18.95 -29.55 19.68
C LEU A 1078 -18.87 -30.28 18.34
N ALA A 1079 -19.94 -30.96 17.95
CA ALA A 1079 -20.01 -31.67 16.67
C ALA A 1079 -20.14 -30.65 15.51
N PRO A 1080 -19.53 -30.89 14.33
CA PRO A 1080 -19.62 -29.94 13.21
C PRO A 1080 -21.06 -29.59 12.82
N GLU A 1081 -21.97 -30.57 12.90
CA GLU A 1081 -23.37 -30.44 12.50
C GLU A 1081 -24.17 -29.52 13.44
N GLN A 1082 -23.70 -29.34 14.68
CA GLN A 1082 -24.34 -28.45 15.66
C GLN A 1082 -24.06 -26.97 15.39
N ILE A 1083 -23.03 -26.65 14.59
CA ILE A 1083 -22.68 -25.27 14.26
C ILE A 1083 -23.83 -24.61 13.48
N PRO A 1084 -24.28 -25.13 12.31
CA PRO A 1084 -25.44 -24.57 11.60
C PRO A 1084 -26.70 -24.44 12.46
N GLU A 1085 -27.02 -25.43 13.29
CA GLU A 1085 -28.20 -25.38 14.18
C GLU A 1085 -28.08 -24.24 15.21
N MET A 1086 -26.89 -24.02 15.75
CA MET A 1086 -26.62 -22.89 16.64
C MET A 1086 -26.78 -21.55 15.92
N VAL A 1087 -26.33 -21.44 14.67
CA VAL A 1087 -26.51 -20.24 13.84
C VAL A 1087 -28.00 -19.93 13.67
N ASP A 1088 -28.80 -20.89 13.21
CA ASP A 1088 -30.23 -20.69 12.98
C ASP A 1088 -30.98 -20.37 14.29
N TYR A 1089 -30.59 -21.01 15.40
CA TYR A 1089 -31.20 -20.80 16.71
C TYR A 1089 -31.06 -19.34 17.20
N TYR A 1090 -29.86 -18.77 17.12
CA TYR A 1090 -29.60 -17.40 17.56
C TYR A 1090 -30.03 -16.35 16.53
N LEU A 1091 -29.94 -16.65 15.24
CA LEU A 1091 -30.40 -15.76 14.18
C LEU A 1091 -31.91 -15.50 14.29
N ALA A 1092 -32.70 -16.54 14.60
CA ALA A 1092 -34.15 -16.40 14.82
C ALA A 1092 -34.52 -15.51 16.03
N ARG A 1093 -33.57 -15.27 16.93
CA ARG A 1093 -33.76 -14.58 18.21
C ARG A 1093 -33.00 -13.25 18.31
N THR A 1094 -32.51 -12.73 17.19
CA THR A 1094 -31.72 -11.49 17.17
C THR A 1094 -32.52 -10.33 16.54
N SER A 1095 -32.56 -9.18 17.20
CA SER A 1095 -33.24 -7.97 16.71
C SER A 1095 -32.40 -7.10 15.77
N HIS A 1096 -31.10 -7.38 15.69
CA HIS A 1096 -30.10 -6.60 14.96
C HIS A 1096 -30.03 -5.13 15.42
N GLY A 1097 -30.11 -4.91 16.73
CA GLY A 1097 -30.06 -3.60 17.40
C GLY A 1097 -28.73 -2.85 17.36
N SER A 1098 -27.75 -3.38 16.62
CA SER A 1098 -26.40 -2.87 16.46
C SER A 1098 -25.95 -3.13 15.03
N THR A 1099 -25.28 -2.16 14.40
CA THR A 1099 -24.73 -2.33 13.04
C THR A 1099 -23.74 -3.50 12.98
N LEU A 1100 -23.02 -3.76 14.08
CA LEU A 1100 -22.10 -4.90 14.23
C LEU A 1100 -22.79 -6.26 14.10
N SER A 1101 -24.09 -6.33 14.43
CA SER A 1101 -24.86 -7.58 14.33
C SER A 1101 -24.91 -8.07 12.88
N GLY A 1102 -25.12 -7.18 11.91
CA GLY A 1102 -25.15 -7.54 10.49
C GLY A 1102 -23.84 -8.14 10.01
N VAL A 1103 -22.70 -7.57 10.44
CA VAL A 1103 -21.37 -8.05 10.07
C VAL A 1103 -21.16 -9.49 10.55
N VAL A 1104 -21.44 -9.74 11.83
CA VAL A 1104 -21.21 -11.07 12.44
C VAL A 1104 -22.15 -12.12 11.87
N HIS A 1105 -23.43 -11.79 11.67
CA HIS A 1105 -24.38 -12.74 11.09
C HIS A 1105 -24.05 -13.04 9.63
N THR A 1106 -23.60 -12.04 8.85
CA THR A 1106 -23.07 -12.27 7.50
C THR A 1106 -21.91 -13.27 7.53
N TRP A 1107 -20.95 -13.06 8.43
CA TRP A 1107 -19.79 -13.92 8.57
C TRP A 1107 -20.15 -15.37 8.88
N VAL A 1108 -21.00 -15.54 9.88
CA VAL A 1108 -21.39 -16.87 10.36
C VAL A 1108 -22.28 -17.57 9.33
N LEU A 1109 -23.19 -16.85 8.66
CA LEU A 1109 -23.97 -17.38 7.56
C LEU A 1109 -23.11 -17.75 6.36
N ALA A 1110 -22.06 -17.01 6.02
CA ALA A 1110 -21.21 -17.35 4.89
C ALA A 1110 -20.50 -18.71 5.05
N ARG A 1111 -20.41 -19.25 6.27
CA ARG A 1111 -19.91 -20.60 6.54
C ARG A 1111 -20.99 -21.69 6.50
N ALA A 1112 -22.26 -21.34 6.70
CA ALA A 1112 -23.39 -22.28 6.81
C ALA A 1112 -24.39 -22.20 5.63
N ASN A 1113 -24.73 -21.00 5.17
CA ASN A 1113 -25.65 -20.70 4.07
C ASN A 1113 -25.24 -19.36 3.39
N ARG A 1114 -24.51 -19.46 2.27
CA ARG A 1114 -23.87 -18.31 1.61
C ARG A 1114 -24.83 -17.39 0.86
N ASP A 1115 -25.92 -17.90 0.30
CA ASP A 1115 -26.92 -17.07 -0.38
C ASP A 1115 -27.56 -16.09 0.61
N ARG A 1116 -27.93 -16.57 1.80
CA ARG A 1116 -28.40 -15.71 2.89
C ARG A 1116 -27.34 -14.75 3.40
N ALA A 1117 -26.04 -15.11 3.32
CA ALA A 1117 -24.97 -14.21 3.71
C ALA A 1117 -24.89 -12.98 2.79
N MET A 1118 -25.15 -13.13 1.49
CA MET A 1118 -25.16 -12.00 0.55
C MET A 1118 -26.26 -10.98 0.87
N GLU A 1119 -27.43 -11.43 1.33
CA GLU A 1119 -28.52 -10.53 1.76
C GLU A 1119 -28.09 -9.64 2.94
N PHE A 1120 -27.43 -10.22 3.96
CA PHE A 1120 -26.91 -9.43 5.08
C PHE A 1120 -25.70 -8.58 4.70
N PHE A 1121 -24.86 -9.05 3.78
CA PHE A 1121 -23.74 -8.27 3.26
C PHE A 1121 -24.22 -6.97 2.61
N GLU A 1122 -25.24 -7.02 1.75
CA GLU A 1122 -25.81 -5.83 1.12
C GLU A 1122 -26.40 -4.85 2.16
N GLN A 1123 -27.05 -5.37 3.20
CA GLN A 1123 -27.57 -4.54 4.31
C GLN A 1123 -26.47 -3.86 5.10
N VAL A 1124 -25.38 -4.57 5.42
CA VAL A 1124 -24.20 -4.01 6.09
C VAL A 1124 -23.55 -2.95 5.20
N LEU A 1125 -23.41 -3.23 3.92
CA LEU A 1125 -22.77 -2.31 2.97
C LEU A 1125 -23.57 -1.01 2.87
N LYS A 1126 -24.90 -1.09 2.73
CA LYS A 1126 -25.76 0.08 2.54
C LYS A 1126 -26.15 0.79 3.86
N SER A 1127 -25.68 0.34 5.03
CA SER A 1127 -26.24 0.77 6.32
C SER A 1127 -26.17 2.27 6.58
N ASP A 1128 -25.00 2.89 6.37
CA ASP A 1128 -24.79 4.33 6.55
C ASP A 1128 -25.27 5.13 5.34
N VAL A 1129 -24.99 4.64 4.12
CA VAL A 1129 -25.33 5.34 2.86
C VAL A 1129 -26.84 5.50 2.67
N ALA A 1130 -27.63 4.47 3.04
CA ALA A 1130 -29.08 4.50 3.00
C ALA A 1130 -29.71 4.79 4.38
N ASP A 1131 -28.90 5.07 5.41
CA ASP A 1131 -29.31 5.34 6.79
C ASP A 1131 -30.37 4.35 7.33
N ILE A 1132 -30.11 3.04 7.14
CA ILE A 1132 -31.09 1.96 7.38
C ILE A 1132 -31.58 1.92 8.85
N GLN A 1133 -30.75 2.35 9.80
CA GLN A 1133 -31.12 2.40 11.22
C GLN A 1133 -32.02 3.60 11.58
N GLY A 1134 -32.10 4.60 10.68
CA GLY A 1134 -32.92 5.80 10.83
C GLY A 1134 -32.31 6.86 11.74
N GLY A 1135 -31.78 7.93 11.13
CA GLY A 1135 -31.39 9.18 11.76
C GLY A 1135 -30.11 9.15 12.59
N THR A 1136 -29.35 8.05 12.59
CA THR A 1136 -28.16 7.90 13.46
C THR A 1136 -26.86 8.23 12.73
N THR A 1137 -26.80 8.04 11.41
CA THR A 1137 -25.62 8.35 10.59
C THR A 1137 -25.32 9.85 10.58
N SER A 1138 -26.36 10.69 10.66
CA SER A 1138 -26.21 12.15 10.76
C SER A 1138 -25.44 12.59 12.02
N GLU A 1139 -25.52 11.80 13.10
CA GLU A 1139 -24.77 12.00 14.35
C GLU A 1139 -23.32 11.47 14.30
N GLY A 1140 -22.94 10.77 13.22
CA GLY A 1140 -21.64 10.15 12.97
C GLY A 1140 -21.74 8.77 12.31
N ILE A 1141 -20.77 8.43 11.46
CA ILE A 1141 -20.72 7.16 10.70
C ILE A 1141 -20.55 5.92 11.59
N HIS A 1142 -20.90 4.71 11.13
CA HIS A 1142 -20.65 3.47 11.89
C HIS A 1142 -19.32 2.81 11.50
N LEU A 1143 -18.20 3.39 11.96
CA LEU A 1143 -16.85 3.02 11.50
C LEU A 1143 -16.52 1.52 11.59
N ALA A 1144 -16.93 0.86 12.66
CA ALA A 1144 -16.70 -0.58 12.84
C ALA A 1144 -17.48 -1.44 11.84
N ALA A 1145 -18.69 -1.02 11.47
CA ALA A 1145 -19.49 -1.68 10.44
C ALA A 1145 -18.91 -1.42 9.04
N MET A 1146 -18.45 -0.20 8.78
CA MET A 1146 -17.75 0.16 7.55
C MET A 1146 -16.51 -0.71 7.34
N ALA A 1147 -15.63 -0.79 8.35
CA ALA A 1147 -14.46 -1.68 8.29
C ALA A 1147 -14.85 -3.17 8.24
N GLY A 1148 -15.90 -3.56 8.96
CA GLY A 1148 -16.47 -4.91 8.91
C GLY A 1148 -16.94 -5.31 7.50
N SER A 1149 -17.53 -4.40 6.72
CA SER A 1149 -17.93 -4.67 5.34
C SER A 1149 -16.74 -5.01 4.43
N VAL A 1150 -15.62 -4.30 4.60
CA VAL A 1150 -14.36 -4.56 3.90
C VAL A 1150 -13.78 -5.90 4.33
N ASP A 1151 -13.83 -6.18 5.63
CA ASP A 1151 -13.32 -7.41 6.21
C ASP A 1151 -14.12 -8.66 5.81
N LEU A 1152 -15.43 -8.52 5.55
CA LEU A 1152 -16.25 -9.58 4.97
C LEU A 1152 -15.72 -9.99 3.59
N ILE A 1153 -15.40 -9.02 2.73
CA ILE A 1153 -14.78 -9.30 1.44
C ILE A 1153 -13.38 -9.93 1.63
N GLN A 1154 -12.58 -9.35 2.53
CA GLN A 1154 -11.18 -9.73 2.71
C GLN A 1154 -10.99 -11.10 3.35
N ARG A 1155 -11.70 -11.42 4.43
CA ARG A 1155 -11.52 -12.66 5.20
C ARG A 1155 -12.70 -13.62 5.12
N CYS A 1156 -13.93 -13.15 5.06
CA CYS A 1156 -15.09 -14.03 5.10
C CYS A 1156 -15.19 -14.89 3.83
N PHE A 1157 -15.25 -14.24 2.66
CA PHE A 1157 -15.45 -14.95 1.39
C PHE A 1157 -14.18 -15.63 0.86
N THR A 1158 -13.00 -15.13 1.22
CA THR A 1158 -11.71 -15.76 0.90
C THR A 1158 -11.34 -16.89 1.87
N GLY A 1159 -11.97 -16.91 3.05
CA GLY A 1159 -11.55 -17.75 4.18
C GLY A 1159 -10.15 -17.38 4.71
N LEU A 1160 -9.68 -16.14 4.50
CA LEU A 1160 -8.37 -15.69 4.96
C LEU A 1160 -8.28 -15.69 6.49
N GLU A 1161 -7.32 -16.44 7.01
CA GLU A 1161 -6.98 -16.56 8.42
C GLU A 1161 -5.47 -16.51 8.60
N THR A 1162 -5.00 -15.88 9.69
CA THR A 1162 -3.60 -15.90 10.10
C THR A 1162 -3.45 -16.66 11.39
N ARG A 1163 -2.96 -17.90 11.32
CA ARG A 1163 -2.87 -18.81 12.48
C ARG A 1163 -1.64 -19.70 12.41
N GLY A 1164 -0.95 -19.81 13.56
CA GLY A 1164 0.17 -20.71 13.72
C GLY A 1164 1.28 -20.39 12.72
N ASP A 1165 1.57 -19.10 12.56
CA ASP A 1165 2.64 -18.62 11.68
C ASP A 1165 2.42 -18.89 10.18
N ARG A 1166 1.16 -19.11 9.79
CA ARG A 1166 0.71 -19.40 8.43
C ARG A 1166 -0.40 -18.46 7.98
N MET A 1167 -0.48 -18.25 6.68
CA MET A 1167 -1.66 -17.67 6.02
C MET A 1167 -2.51 -18.81 5.48
N VAL A 1168 -3.76 -18.90 5.93
CA VAL A 1168 -4.71 -19.95 5.54
C VAL A 1168 -5.81 -19.33 4.69
N LEU A 1169 -6.17 -19.99 3.59
CA LEU A 1169 -7.21 -19.61 2.66
C LEU A 1169 -8.23 -20.75 2.53
N SER A 1170 -9.50 -20.39 2.45
CA SER A 1170 -10.60 -21.32 2.17
C SER A 1170 -11.63 -20.63 1.27
N PRO A 1171 -11.22 -20.27 0.03
CA PRO A 1171 -12.00 -19.40 -0.83
C PRO A 1171 -13.32 -20.04 -1.23
N HIS A 1172 -14.35 -19.21 -1.22
CA HIS A 1172 -15.65 -19.52 -1.79
C HIS A 1172 -16.36 -18.24 -2.20
N TRP A 1173 -15.79 -17.61 -3.21
CA TRP A 1173 -16.28 -16.37 -3.81
C TRP A 1173 -17.38 -16.67 -4.84
N PRO A 1174 -18.48 -15.89 -4.89
CA PRO A 1174 -19.51 -16.11 -5.91
C PRO A 1174 -18.98 -15.85 -7.32
N ASP A 1175 -19.13 -16.82 -8.23
CA ASP A 1175 -18.67 -16.69 -9.62
C ASP A 1175 -19.37 -15.54 -10.37
N SER A 1176 -20.57 -15.15 -9.93
CA SER A 1176 -21.33 -14.02 -10.49
C SER A 1176 -20.68 -12.65 -10.24
N LEU A 1177 -19.78 -12.53 -9.26
CA LEU A 1177 -19.07 -11.29 -8.93
C LEU A 1177 -17.67 -11.22 -9.57
N GLY A 1178 -17.38 -12.10 -10.52
CA GLY A 1178 -16.08 -12.17 -11.20
C GLY A 1178 -14.94 -12.63 -10.28
N ALA A 1179 -13.73 -12.10 -10.48
CA ALA A 1179 -12.58 -12.37 -9.62
C ALA A 1179 -12.37 -11.25 -8.60
N LEU A 1180 -12.16 -11.62 -7.34
CA LEU A 1180 -11.80 -10.69 -6.27
C LEU A 1180 -10.28 -10.57 -6.19
N GLY A 1181 -9.74 -9.35 -6.25
CA GLY A 1181 -8.31 -9.06 -6.11
C GLY A 1181 -8.03 -7.98 -5.07
N PHE A 1182 -7.03 -8.19 -4.21
CA PHE A 1182 -6.57 -7.18 -3.26
C PHE A 1182 -5.16 -7.45 -2.69
N PRO A 1183 -4.38 -6.40 -2.34
CA PRO A 1183 -3.07 -6.53 -1.69
C PRO A 1183 -3.15 -6.66 -0.15
N VAL A 1184 -2.25 -7.39 0.48
CA VAL A 1184 -2.07 -7.45 1.93
C VAL A 1184 -0.59 -7.44 2.32
N HIS A 1185 -0.30 -7.01 3.54
CA HIS A 1185 0.99 -7.15 4.19
C HIS A 1185 0.96 -8.31 5.17
N TYR A 1186 1.88 -9.25 5.01
CA TYR A 1186 2.01 -10.40 5.91
C TYR A 1186 3.47 -10.72 6.15
N ARG A 1187 3.91 -10.62 7.41
CA ARG A 1187 5.28 -10.94 7.86
C ARG A 1187 6.40 -10.31 7.01
N GLY A 1188 6.22 -9.04 6.64
CA GLY A 1188 7.15 -8.28 5.81
C GLY A 1188 6.96 -8.43 4.30
N HIS A 1189 6.09 -9.34 3.85
CA HIS A 1189 5.75 -9.50 2.43
C HIS A 1189 4.59 -8.61 2.03
N HIS A 1190 4.71 -7.98 0.87
CA HIS A 1190 3.60 -7.43 0.12
C HIS A 1190 3.05 -8.55 -0.76
N VAL A 1191 1.85 -9.04 -0.45
CA VAL A 1191 1.22 -10.15 -1.17
C VAL A 1191 -0.06 -9.68 -1.84
N TYR A 1192 -0.24 -10.04 -3.11
CA TYR A 1192 -1.49 -9.82 -3.83
C TYR A 1192 -2.27 -11.14 -3.89
N ILE A 1193 -3.51 -11.11 -3.40
CA ILE A 1193 -4.41 -12.26 -3.35
C ILE A 1193 -5.48 -12.07 -4.42
N ARG A 1194 -5.64 -13.07 -5.29
CA ARG A 1194 -6.73 -13.17 -6.25
C ARG A 1194 -7.55 -14.42 -6.00
N VAL A 1195 -8.87 -14.29 -5.89
CA VAL A 1195 -9.80 -15.38 -5.61
C VAL A 1195 -10.90 -15.41 -6.67
N SER A 1196 -11.25 -16.61 -7.12
CA SER A 1196 -12.39 -16.86 -8.02
C SER A 1196 -12.97 -18.24 -7.71
N GLY A 1197 -14.28 -18.31 -7.46
CA GLY A 1197 -14.94 -19.52 -7.00
C GLY A 1197 -14.25 -20.10 -5.76
N LYS A 1198 -13.72 -21.31 -5.91
CA LYS A 1198 -12.95 -22.04 -4.88
C LYS A 1198 -11.43 -22.04 -5.10
N GLY A 1199 -10.95 -21.29 -6.09
CA GLY A 1199 -9.53 -21.15 -6.40
C GLY A 1199 -8.92 -19.90 -5.77
N ALA A 1200 -7.60 -19.92 -5.58
CA ALA A 1200 -6.84 -18.76 -5.15
C ALA A 1200 -5.48 -18.70 -5.86
N GLU A 1201 -5.04 -17.48 -6.16
CA GLU A 1201 -3.69 -17.17 -6.60
C GLU A 1201 -3.09 -16.17 -5.61
N VAL A 1202 -1.88 -16.46 -5.14
CA VAL A 1202 -1.17 -15.60 -4.19
C VAL A 1202 0.21 -15.30 -4.74
N SER A 1203 0.51 -14.02 -4.92
CA SER A 1203 1.78 -13.55 -5.48
C SER A 1203 2.48 -12.61 -4.51
N VAL A 1204 3.81 -12.67 -4.43
CA VAL A 1204 4.63 -11.78 -3.57
C VAL A 1204 5.74 -11.07 -4.34
N ASP A 1205 5.97 -9.80 -4.02
CA ASP A 1205 7.01 -8.99 -4.63
C ASP A 1205 8.42 -9.57 -4.36
N PRO A 1206 9.39 -9.44 -5.27
CA PRO A 1206 10.78 -9.79 -4.99
C PRO A 1206 11.32 -8.99 -3.79
N CYS A 1207 11.74 -9.67 -2.74
CA CYS A 1207 12.29 -9.06 -1.52
C CYS A 1207 13.26 -10.01 -0.80
N ASP A 1208 14.04 -9.47 0.14
CA ASP A 1208 14.99 -10.24 0.97
C ASP A 1208 14.36 -10.70 2.30
N VAL A 1209 13.09 -11.12 2.27
CA VAL A 1209 12.35 -11.59 3.45
C VAL A 1209 12.23 -13.12 3.41
N PRO A 1210 12.36 -13.84 4.55
CA PRO A 1210 12.22 -15.30 4.57
C PRO A 1210 10.86 -15.78 4.02
N PRO A 1211 10.80 -16.95 3.34
CA PRO A 1211 9.55 -17.51 2.83
C PRO A 1211 8.51 -17.69 3.94
N VAL A 1212 7.24 -17.52 3.58
CA VAL A 1212 6.10 -17.80 4.46
C VAL A 1212 5.33 -19.02 3.99
N VAL A 1213 4.61 -19.66 4.91
CA VAL A 1213 3.80 -20.84 4.60
C VAL A 1213 2.35 -20.41 4.32
N ILE A 1214 1.83 -20.83 3.18
CA ILE A 1214 0.42 -20.67 2.80
C ILE A 1214 -0.27 -22.02 2.81
N GLU A 1215 -1.47 -22.06 3.36
CA GLU A 1215 -2.36 -23.21 3.25
C GLU A 1215 -3.64 -22.79 2.50
N CYS A 1216 -4.08 -23.57 1.53
CA CYS A 1216 -5.39 -23.39 0.91
C CYS A 1216 -6.14 -24.72 0.88
N ARG A 1217 -7.26 -24.79 1.60
CA ARG A 1217 -8.12 -25.99 1.69
C ARG A 1217 -7.33 -27.28 2.00
N GLY A 1218 -6.40 -27.21 2.95
CA GLY A 1218 -5.54 -28.33 3.38
C GLY A 1218 -4.28 -28.57 2.54
N ARG A 1219 -4.10 -27.88 1.41
CA ARG A 1219 -2.85 -27.93 0.64
C ARG A 1219 -1.89 -26.85 1.14
N VAL A 1220 -0.71 -27.27 1.59
CA VAL A 1220 0.33 -26.39 2.15
C VAL A 1220 1.43 -26.17 1.12
N GLU A 1221 1.79 -24.91 0.89
CA GLU A 1221 2.85 -24.47 -0.02
C GLU A 1221 3.76 -23.43 0.66
N GLN A 1222 4.99 -23.27 0.16
CA GLN A 1222 5.87 -22.16 0.56
C GLN A 1222 5.79 -21.03 -0.44
N LEU A 1223 5.44 -19.84 0.05
CA LEU A 1223 5.46 -18.60 -0.69
C LEU A 1223 6.84 -17.96 -0.51
N ARG A 1224 7.65 -18.03 -1.58
CA ARG A 1224 8.98 -17.41 -1.64
C ARG A 1224 8.86 -15.99 -2.25
N PRO A 1225 9.78 -15.07 -1.92
CA PRO A 1225 9.83 -13.77 -2.57
C PRO A 1225 9.88 -13.88 -4.09
N GLY A 1226 9.11 -13.06 -4.80
CA GLY A 1226 9.04 -13.07 -6.26
C GLY A 1226 8.38 -14.32 -6.86
N CYS A 1227 7.57 -15.06 -6.10
CA CYS A 1227 6.86 -16.24 -6.61
C CYS A 1227 5.34 -16.06 -6.54
N THR A 1228 4.65 -16.77 -7.42
CA THR A 1228 3.20 -16.94 -7.40
C THR A 1228 2.84 -18.38 -7.08
N VAL A 1229 1.91 -18.57 -6.14
CA VAL A 1229 1.35 -19.86 -5.75
C VAL A 1229 -0.10 -19.93 -6.23
N ARG A 1230 -0.43 -20.98 -7.00
CA ARG A 1230 -1.77 -21.19 -7.58
C ARG A 1230 -2.46 -22.41 -6.96
N PHE A 1231 -3.68 -22.20 -6.49
CA PHE A 1231 -4.59 -23.23 -6.00
C PHE A 1231 -5.80 -23.31 -6.96
N PRO A 1232 -5.83 -24.29 -7.87
CA PRO A 1232 -6.90 -24.39 -8.88
C PRO A 1232 -8.25 -24.72 -8.23
N SER A 1233 -9.33 -24.29 -8.88
CA SER A 1233 -10.72 -24.50 -8.46
C SER A 1233 -11.24 -25.95 -8.57
N GLY A 1234 -10.41 -26.88 -9.08
CA GLY A 1234 -10.76 -28.26 -9.41
C GLY A 1234 -11.41 -29.07 -8.28
N SER A 1235 -12.36 -29.92 -8.67
CA SER A 1235 -13.22 -30.74 -7.81
C SER A 1235 -12.43 -31.67 -6.89
N PHE A 1236 -12.47 -31.40 -5.59
CA PHE A 1236 -12.24 -32.41 -4.56
C PHE A 1236 -13.57 -32.67 -3.87
N ASP A 1237 -14.20 -33.78 -4.24
CA ASP A 1237 -15.22 -34.45 -3.45
C ASP A 1237 -14.59 -35.05 -2.19
N ALA A 1238 -15.26 -34.80 -1.07
CA ALA A 1238 -15.19 -35.41 0.25
C ALA A 1238 -13.97 -36.29 0.60
N ARG A 1239 -13.22 -35.85 1.61
CA ARG A 1239 -12.79 -36.71 2.72
C ARG A 1239 -13.09 -36.05 4.04
#